data_AF-A0A960MXS4-F1
#
_entry.id   AF-A0A960MXS4-F1
#
_cell.length_a   1.000
_cell.length_b   1.000
_cell.length_c   1.000
_cell.angle_alpha   90.00
_cell.angle_beta   90.00
_cell.angle_gamma   90.00
#
_symmetry.space_group_name_H-M   'P 1'
#
loop_
_entity.id
_entity.type
_entity.pdbx_description
1 polymer ?
#
loop_
_entity_poly.entity_id
_entity_poly.type
_entity_poly.pdbx_seq_one_letter_code
_entity_poly.pdbx_strand_id
1 'polypeptide(L)'
;MLNEFVYCPRLFYYEQVEGIFVESADTERGSAIHERVDRGKGALPPQARKKRKSEVKGAAVEVSEVSMESVSETEETDLADLKTHRPEASADGGETIHSRSAMLSSERLGVVAKMDLIEVKMAGRSEGDLFGRYEAQSVTPVDYKVGAPRRSTEGNELWDADRMQLGLQILILRDNGYACDEGVIYYRATKQRVRLIMTPEIERWIVGKIEEARALTLSPEIPPPLVNSPKCVRCSLAPVCLPDETRMLGHDSAWESKRGAATEPSGSTRSTANEAPRRLIATRDEERALYLNTQGYRVGLKPERLIIHDGESLVDEVRLIDVSHVALFGNVQISTQAVRELCEQEIPVAYFSLGGWFYGLTRGHGLKNVHTRIQQFTAAGNPVRCLEVAQSIVRAKIRNHRTMLMRLHTEAPTPTIVGLKEIAARVSDARGLDELLGMEGAAAALYFQQFAGLIKVGGDEEDDEIPGLESVPEADARRHTAAAKEFTFDFTRRRRRPPTDPVNALLSLSYSLLAKDCTIAAFAVGFDPYVGFYHQPRHGRPALALDLMEEFRPLVAESAVLTAINNRMITPSHFVRAGNAVNLSPIGRKAFFHAYEQRMNSLITHPIFDYKVSYRRVIELQARLLAKWLTGEIPEYVPMTTR
;
A
#
# COMPACT_ATOMS: atom_id res chain seq x y z
N MET A 1 4.23 15.99 -10.62
CA MET A 1 5.37 16.88 -10.92
C MET A 1 6.00 16.45 -12.26
N LEU A 2 6.62 17.33 -13.03
CA LEU A 2 7.01 17.00 -14.43
C LEU A 2 8.26 16.12 -14.55
N ASN A 3 9.14 16.12 -13.56
CA ASN A 3 10.28 15.21 -13.43
C ASN A 3 9.84 13.74 -13.29
N GLU A 4 8.72 13.47 -12.61
CA GLU A 4 8.13 12.11 -12.49
C GLU A 4 7.69 11.58 -13.84
N PHE A 5 7.06 12.42 -14.68
CA PHE A 5 6.61 12.04 -16.02
C PHE A 5 7.79 11.56 -16.89
N VAL A 6 8.89 12.33 -16.89
CA VAL A 6 10.12 11.97 -17.61
C VAL A 6 10.84 10.78 -16.98
N TYR A 7 10.73 10.59 -15.65
CA TYR A 7 11.24 9.41 -14.98
C TYR A 7 10.47 8.14 -15.39
N CYS A 8 9.14 8.17 -15.32
CA CYS A 8 8.22 7.10 -15.69
C CYS A 8 6.80 7.69 -15.88
N PRO A 9 6.23 7.70 -17.10
CA PRO A 9 4.88 8.22 -17.32
C PRO A 9 3.81 7.56 -16.44
N ARG A 10 3.97 6.27 -16.12
CA ARG A 10 3.08 5.53 -15.23
C ARG A 10 3.19 5.94 -13.75
N LEU A 11 4.38 6.34 -13.29
CA LEU A 11 4.58 6.90 -11.95
C LEU A 11 3.78 8.19 -11.81
N PHE A 12 3.98 9.11 -12.76
CA PHE A 12 3.24 10.36 -12.87
C PHE A 12 1.73 10.15 -12.94
N TYR A 13 1.24 9.15 -13.70
CA TYR A 13 -0.19 8.84 -13.76
C TYR A 13 -0.74 8.47 -12.36
N TYR A 14 -0.05 7.61 -11.61
CA TYR A 14 -0.48 7.26 -10.26
C TYR A 14 -0.48 8.46 -9.31
N GLU A 15 0.55 9.29 -9.32
CA GLU A 15 0.70 10.42 -8.39
C GLU A 15 -0.21 11.61 -8.74
N GLN A 16 -0.41 11.89 -10.03
CA GLN A 16 -1.09 13.10 -10.50
C GLN A 16 -2.52 12.86 -11.00
N VAL A 17 -2.85 11.66 -11.49
CA VAL A 17 -4.21 11.30 -11.95
C VAL A 17 -4.95 10.51 -10.86
N GLU A 18 -4.35 9.44 -10.33
CA GLU A 18 -4.99 8.63 -9.28
C GLU A 18 -4.76 9.16 -7.84
N GLY A 19 -3.87 10.14 -7.67
CA GLY A 19 -3.54 10.73 -6.37
C GLY A 19 -2.88 9.78 -5.38
N ILE A 20 -2.27 8.68 -5.86
CA ILE A 20 -1.62 7.66 -5.04
C ILE A 20 -0.18 8.08 -4.74
N PHE A 21 0.12 8.19 -3.46
CA PHE A 21 1.47 8.40 -2.95
C PHE A 21 1.78 7.25 -2.00
N VAL A 22 3.00 6.71 -2.11
CA VAL A 22 3.53 5.72 -1.17
C VAL A 22 4.91 6.23 -0.76
N GLU A 23 5.14 6.32 0.54
CA GLU A 23 6.43 6.73 1.08
C GLU A 23 7.43 5.57 1.02
N SER A 24 8.70 5.94 1.11
CA SER A 24 9.83 5.02 1.09
C SER A 24 11.01 5.69 1.79
N ALA A 25 11.93 4.87 2.29
CA ALA A 25 13.15 5.38 2.88
C ALA A 25 13.97 6.28 1.94
N ASP A 26 13.79 6.24 0.61
CA ASP A 26 14.44 7.16 -0.34
C ASP A 26 13.67 8.49 -0.50
N THR A 27 12.32 8.50 -0.43
CA THR A 27 11.51 9.72 -0.48
C THR A 27 11.55 10.51 0.84
N GLU A 28 11.47 9.83 1.99
CA GLU A 28 11.64 10.42 3.33
C GLU A 28 12.98 11.16 3.46
N ARG A 29 14.08 10.50 3.04
CA ARG A 29 15.42 11.10 3.00
C ARG A 29 15.51 12.29 2.04
N GLY A 30 14.68 12.35 0.99
CA GLY A 30 14.54 13.51 0.12
C GLY A 30 13.87 14.69 0.84
N SER A 31 12.69 14.46 1.43
CA SER A 31 11.92 15.48 2.17
C SER A 31 12.75 16.12 3.29
N ALA A 32 13.43 15.30 4.11
CA ALA A 32 14.28 15.75 5.21
C ALA A 32 15.52 16.56 4.77
N ILE A 33 15.86 16.59 3.48
CA ILE A 33 16.90 17.45 2.92
C ILE A 33 16.35 18.80 2.49
N HIS A 34 15.20 18.85 1.82
CA HIS A 34 14.53 20.10 1.44
C HIS A 34 14.14 20.92 2.69
N GLU A 35 13.64 20.26 3.74
CA GLU A 35 13.27 20.91 5.02
C GLU A 35 14.45 21.67 5.67
N ARG A 36 15.70 21.22 5.46
CA ARG A 36 16.91 21.92 5.93
C ARG A 36 17.30 23.11 5.05
N VAL A 37 16.92 23.12 3.78
CA VAL A 37 17.19 24.22 2.84
C VAL A 37 16.17 25.35 3.03
N ASP A 38 14.92 25.01 3.37
CA ASP A 38 13.78 25.91 3.52
C ASP A 38 13.90 26.95 4.66
N ARG A 39 14.86 26.80 5.59
CA ARG A 39 15.06 27.74 6.71
C ARG A 39 15.69 29.10 6.32
N GLY A 40 15.51 29.55 5.08
CA GLY A 40 16.11 30.79 4.53
C GLY A 40 15.09 31.85 4.11
N LYS A 41 15.49 33.12 4.09
CA LYS A 41 14.66 34.22 3.57
C LYS A 41 14.64 34.20 2.04
N GLY A 42 13.46 34.04 1.43
CA GLY A 42 13.29 33.80 -0.02
C GLY A 42 12.99 35.01 -0.91
N ALA A 43 13.34 36.22 -0.51
CA ALA A 43 13.17 37.39 -1.37
C ALA A 43 14.23 37.41 -2.50
N LEU A 44 13.79 37.56 -3.74
CA LEU A 44 14.66 37.82 -4.90
C LEU A 44 14.86 39.34 -5.08
N PRO A 45 16.04 39.80 -5.56
CA PRO A 45 16.28 41.21 -5.81
C PRO A 45 15.42 41.75 -6.99
N PRO A 46 15.06 43.06 -6.97
CA PRO A 46 14.24 43.68 -8.00
C PRO A 46 14.99 43.89 -9.33
N GLN A 47 14.23 44.04 -10.42
CA GLN A 47 14.73 44.07 -11.80
C GLN A 47 15.10 45.47 -12.33
N ALA A 48 15.92 45.49 -13.38
CA ALA A 48 16.15 46.65 -14.24
C ALA A 48 14.94 46.92 -15.17
N ARG A 49 14.35 48.12 -15.10
CA ARG A 49 13.19 48.50 -15.94
C ARG A 49 13.62 48.83 -17.38
N LYS A 50 13.16 48.07 -18.37
CA LYS A 50 13.19 48.50 -19.79
C LYS A 50 12.34 49.78 -19.97
N LYS A 51 13.00 50.91 -20.24
CA LYS A 51 12.33 52.20 -20.53
C LYS A 51 11.54 52.12 -21.85
N ARG A 52 10.22 51.92 -21.79
CA ARG A 52 9.31 52.38 -22.85
C ARG A 52 9.17 53.91 -22.74
N LYS A 53 9.36 54.64 -23.84
CA LYS A 53 9.11 56.08 -23.94
C LYS A 53 7.61 56.35 -24.16
N SER A 54 7.07 57.32 -23.39
CA SER A 54 5.85 58.14 -23.62
C SER A 54 4.52 57.42 -23.95
N GLU A 55 3.30 57.84 -23.54
CA GLU A 55 2.77 58.89 -22.63
C GLU A 55 1.27 58.51 -22.35
N VAL A 56 0.41 59.16 -21.54
CA VAL A 56 0.40 60.49 -20.87
C VAL A 56 -0.42 60.43 -19.54
N LYS A 57 -0.35 61.49 -18.71
CA LYS A 57 -1.21 61.94 -17.57
C LYS A 57 -2.35 61.05 -17.03
N GLY A 58 -2.48 61.00 -15.68
CA GLY A 58 -3.81 60.93 -15.04
C GLY A 58 -3.88 60.62 -13.54
N ALA A 59 -4.03 61.68 -12.71
CA ALA A 59 -4.57 61.69 -11.33
C ALA A 59 -3.84 60.96 -10.18
N ALA A 60 -4.02 61.50 -8.98
CA ALA A 60 -3.52 60.99 -7.68
C ALA A 60 -4.69 60.51 -6.81
N VAL A 61 -4.40 59.83 -5.68
CA VAL A 61 -5.07 59.94 -4.36
C VAL A 61 -4.23 59.20 -3.29
N GLU A 62 -4.37 59.63 -2.04
CA GLU A 62 -3.75 59.22 -0.76
C GLU A 62 -3.62 57.69 -0.55
N VAL A 63 -2.59 57.11 0.10
CA VAL A 63 -1.96 57.34 1.42
C VAL A 63 -2.88 57.03 2.62
N SER A 64 -2.60 55.90 3.28
CA SER A 64 -2.88 55.72 4.72
C SER A 64 -1.87 54.74 5.32
N GLU A 65 -1.00 55.25 6.19
CA GLU A 65 -0.13 54.45 7.07
C GLU A 65 -0.94 53.96 8.27
N VAL A 66 -0.62 52.77 8.80
CA VAL A 66 -0.83 52.44 10.23
C VAL A 66 0.44 51.74 10.73
N SER A 67 0.80 52.04 11.97
CA SER A 67 2.15 51.97 12.53
C SER A 67 2.54 50.65 13.19
N MET A 68 3.84 50.54 13.48
CA MET A 68 4.44 49.54 14.38
C MET A 68 3.89 49.65 15.81
N GLU A 69 3.85 48.52 16.52
CA GLU A 69 4.20 48.48 17.94
C GLU A 69 5.21 47.36 18.20
N SER A 70 6.03 47.54 19.23
CA SER A 70 7.22 46.75 19.54
C SER A 70 7.20 46.29 21.00
N VAL A 71 7.56 45.04 21.27
CA VAL A 71 7.98 44.59 22.60
C VAL A 71 9.22 43.69 22.44
N SER A 72 10.16 43.83 23.38
CA SER A 72 11.51 43.27 23.40
C SER A 72 11.67 42.08 24.37
N GLU A 73 12.93 41.72 24.65
CA GLU A 73 13.42 40.75 25.67
C GLU A 73 13.49 39.29 25.16
N THR A 74 14.62 38.83 24.63
CA THR A 74 15.93 38.46 25.25
C THR A 74 15.95 37.08 25.89
N GLU A 75 16.68 36.15 25.25
CA GLU A 75 17.47 35.13 25.94
C GLU A 75 18.62 34.68 25.01
N GLU A 76 19.85 35.00 25.39
CA GLU A 76 21.07 34.48 24.76
C GLU A 76 21.55 33.25 25.55
N THR A 77 21.73 32.11 24.88
CA THR A 77 22.64 31.05 25.35
C THR A 77 23.36 30.38 24.19
N ASP A 78 24.68 30.59 24.15
CA ASP A 78 25.75 29.72 23.65
C ASP A 78 25.48 28.72 22.53
N LEU A 79 26.11 28.95 21.36
CA LEU A 79 26.59 27.90 20.46
C LEU A 79 27.73 28.44 19.58
N ALA A 80 28.92 28.54 20.18
CA ALA A 80 30.17 28.76 19.45
C ALA A 80 30.66 27.47 18.76
N ASP A 81 31.59 27.64 17.82
CA ASP A 81 32.31 26.58 17.09
C ASP A 81 31.51 25.62 16.19
N LEU A 82 31.24 26.10 14.96
CA LEU A 82 31.38 25.29 13.74
C LEU A 82 31.83 26.19 12.58
N LYS A 83 33.15 26.36 12.43
CA LYS A 83 33.77 27.20 11.39
C LYS A 83 33.39 26.71 9.99
N THR A 84 32.68 27.56 9.24
CA THR A 84 32.41 27.32 7.82
C THR A 84 33.71 27.38 7.01
N HIS A 85 34.12 26.26 6.42
CA HIS A 85 35.12 26.26 5.35
C HIS A 85 34.59 27.09 4.17
N ARG A 86 35.19 28.26 3.93
CA ARG A 86 35.05 28.98 2.66
C ARG A 86 35.68 28.13 1.54
N PRO A 87 34.97 27.86 0.43
CA PRO A 87 35.63 27.42 -0.81
C PRO A 87 36.56 28.53 -1.31
N GLU A 88 37.65 28.15 -1.95
CA GLU A 88 38.61 29.08 -2.55
C GLU A 88 37.95 29.93 -3.65
N ALA A 89 38.29 31.22 -3.69
CA ALA A 89 37.68 32.16 -4.63
C ALA A 89 38.20 31.94 -6.05
N SER A 90 37.30 31.58 -6.97
CA SER A 90 37.57 31.68 -8.41
C SER A 90 37.63 33.15 -8.83
N ALA A 91 38.67 33.54 -9.56
CA ALA A 91 38.86 34.90 -10.05
C ALA A 91 37.88 35.26 -11.19
N ASP A 92 36.68 35.70 -10.83
CA ASP A 92 35.76 36.46 -11.70
C ASP A 92 34.95 37.44 -10.84
N GLY A 93 34.96 38.72 -11.20
CA GLY A 93 34.74 39.83 -10.27
C GLY A 93 33.29 40.30 -10.11
N GLY A 94 32.40 39.48 -9.52
CA GLY A 94 31.02 39.87 -9.23
C GLY A 94 30.52 39.37 -7.87
N GLU A 95 29.85 40.23 -7.10
CA GLU A 95 29.13 39.80 -5.89
C GLU A 95 28.00 38.83 -6.27
N THR A 96 28.06 37.61 -5.71
CA THR A 96 27.04 36.58 -5.93
C THR A 96 26.12 36.52 -4.73
N ILE A 97 24.83 36.82 -4.94
CA ILE A 97 23.79 36.78 -3.91
C ILE A 97 23.02 35.47 -4.02
N HIS A 98 22.73 34.86 -2.88
CA HIS A 98 21.98 33.61 -2.77
C HIS A 98 20.56 33.88 -2.27
N SER A 99 19.55 33.63 -3.11
CA SER A 99 18.15 33.52 -2.66
C SER A 99 17.78 32.04 -2.48
N ARG A 100 16.98 31.72 -1.46
CA ARG A 100 16.61 30.33 -1.13
C ARG A 100 15.11 30.14 -1.09
N SER A 101 14.63 28.98 -1.54
CA SER A 101 13.22 28.60 -1.50
C SER A 101 12.27 29.63 -2.15
N ALA A 102 12.61 30.07 -3.36
CA ALA A 102 11.74 30.94 -4.15
C ALA A 102 10.69 30.10 -4.90
N MET A 103 9.42 30.53 -4.86
CA MET A 103 8.34 29.91 -5.64
C MET A 103 7.95 30.85 -6.78
N LEU A 104 8.07 30.37 -8.02
CA LEU A 104 7.77 31.14 -9.24
C LEU A 104 6.89 30.31 -10.18
N SER A 105 6.05 31.00 -10.95
CA SER A 105 5.17 30.39 -11.95
C SER A 105 5.40 31.00 -13.33
N SER A 106 5.07 30.23 -14.38
CA SER A 106 4.95 30.73 -15.74
C SER A 106 3.50 30.53 -16.19
N GLU A 107 2.82 31.63 -16.52
CA GLU A 107 1.48 31.59 -17.12
C GLU A 107 1.53 31.00 -18.53
N ARG A 108 2.54 31.39 -19.34
CA ARG A 108 2.77 30.90 -20.70
C ARG A 108 2.87 29.38 -20.76
N LEU A 109 3.65 28.80 -19.83
CA LEU A 109 3.85 27.36 -19.74
C LEU A 109 2.82 26.68 -18.85
N GLY A 110 2.03 27.44 -18.06
CA GLY A 110 1.04 26.94 -17.10
C GLY A 110 1.63 25.98 -16.07
N VAL A 111 2.75 26.36 -15.47
CA VAL A 111 3.52 25.55 -14.49
C VAL A 111 4.01 26.42 -13.33
N VAL A 112 4.26 25.78 -12.18
CA VAL A 112 4.91 26.39 -11.01
C VAL A 112 6.13 25.56 -10.61
N ALA A 113 7.17 26.22 -10.12
CA ALA A 113 8.35 25.57 -9.56
C ALA A 113 8.75 26.21 -8.22
N LYS A 114 9.20 25.37 -7.31
CA LYS A 114 10.00 25.76 -6.14
C LYS A 114 11.48 25.66 -6.52
N MET A 115 12.27 26.65 -6.11
CA MET A 115 13.71 26.75 -6.40
C MET A 115 14.48 26.80 -5.07
N ASP A 116 15.17 25.72 -4.76
CA ASP A 116 15.93 25.54 -3.51
C ASP A 116 16.99 26.63 -3.30
N LEU A 117 17.80 26.88 -4.32
CA LEU A 117 18.82 27.93 -4.35
C LEU A 117 18.84 28.62 -5.70
N ILE A 118 18.99 29.94 -5.67
CA ILE A 118 19.19 30.78 -6.84
C ILE A 118 20.47 31.60 -6.60
N GLU A 119 21.46 31.40 -7.47
CA GLU A 119 22.69 32.20 -7.52
C GLU A 119 22.44 33.41 -8.45
N VAL A 120 22.53 34.62 -7.91
CA VAL A 120 22.35 35.88 -8.66
C VAL A 120 23.72 36.55 -8.79
N LYS A 121 24.22 36.71 -10.02
CA LYS A 121 25.39 37.55 -10.29
C LYS A 121 24.94 39.00 -10.46
N MET A 122 25.46 39.91 -9.63
CA MET A 122 25.20 41.34 -9.78
C MET A 122 26.11 41.98 -10.83
N ALA A 123 25.58 42.92 -11.61
CA ALA A 123 26.40 43.77 -12.46
C ALA A 123 27.29 44.67 -11.60
N GLY A 124 28.58 44.79 -11.96
CA GLY A 124 29.51 45.68 -11.28
C GLY A 124 29.06 47.15 -11.34
N ARG A 125 29.45 47.95 -10.33
CA ARG A 125 29.18 49.39 -10.29
C ARG A 125 29.55 50.06 -11.61
N SER A 126 28.59 50.76 -12.23
CA SER A 126 28.93 51.86 -13.12
C SER A 126 29.46 53.02 -12.27
N GLU A 127 30.65 53.53 -12.59
CA GLU A 127 31.19 54.73 -11.96
C GLU A 127 30.28 55.93 -12.28
N GLY A 128 29.55 56.42 -11.27
CA GLY A 128 28.78 57.66 -11.40
C GLY A 128 27.47 57.74 -10.60
N ASP A 129 26.88 56.62 -10.19
CA ASP A 129 25.57 56.64 -9.50
C ASP A 129 25.67 56.34 -8.00
N LEU A 130 25.57 57.39 -7.17
CA LEU A 130 25.55 57.28 -5.70
C LEU A 130 24.27 56.63 -5.15
N PHE A 131 23.21 56.51 -5.95
CA PHE A 131 21.93 55.90 -5.60
C PHE A 131 21.61 54.66 -6.45
N GLY A 132 22.60 54.12 -7.15
CA GLY A 132 22.45 53.00 -8.08
C GLY A 132 21.82 51.77 -7.43
N ARG A 133 20.64 51.38 -7.92
CA ARG A 133 20.00 50.12 -7.53
C ARG A 133 20.83 48.95 -8.07
N TYR A 134 21.07 47.93 -7.25
CA TYR A 134 21.71 46.70 -7.68
C TYR A 134 20.92 46.05 -8.83
N GLU A 135 21.56 45.84 -9.98
CA GLU A 135 20.95 45.17 -11.14
C GLU A 135 21.51 43.74 -11.27
N ALA A 136 20.61 42.75 -11.31
CA ALA A 136 20.97 41.35 -11.55
C ALA A 136 21.40 41.16 -13.01
N GLN A 137 22.66 40.78 -13.23
CA GLN A 137 23.25 40.55 -14.56
C GLN A 137 22.84 39.19 -15.11
N SER A 138 22.88 38.15 -14.27
CA SER A 138 22.36 36.83 -14.59
C SER A 138 21.91 36.08 -13.34
N VAL A 139 21.01 35.13 -13.55
CA VAL A 139 20.39 34.31 -12.50
C VAL A 139 20.54 32.84 -12.88
N THR A 140 21.01 32.02 -11.94
CA THR A 140 21.28 30.59 -12.14
C THR A 140 20.59 29.78 -11.05
N PRO A 141 19.59 28.93 -11.39
CA PRO A 141 19.01 28.01 -10.44
C PRO A 141 20.00 26.89 -10.09
N VAL A 142 20.06 26.53 -8.81
CA VAL A 142 20.93 25.47 -8.29
C VAL A 142 20.10 24.48 -7.47
N ASP A 143 20.07 23.22 -7.92
CA ASP A 143 19.37 22.13 -7.25
C ASP A 143 20.34 21.12 -6.63
N TYR A 144 19.96 20.51 -5.50
CA TYR A 144 20.80 19.60 -4.71
C TYR A 144 20.26 18.17 -4.76
N LYS A 145 21.00 17.25 -5.37
CA LYS A 145 20.62 15.83 -5.45
C LYS A 145 21.51 14.95 -4.58
N VAL A 146 20.93 13.89 -4.00
CA VAL A 146 21.65 12.87 -3.22
C VAL A 146 22.45 11.91 -4.09
N GLY A 147 22.01 11.71 -5.35
CA GLY A 147 22.59 10.73 -6.27
C GLY A 147 23.93 11.13 -6.89
N ALA A 148 24.23 10.50 -8.03
CA ALA A 148 25.40 10.76 -8.87
C ALA A 148 24.95 11.05 -10.31
N PRO A 149 25.74 11.82 -11.09
CA PRO A 149 25.44 12.07 -12.49
C PRO A 149 25.50 10.78 -13.32
N ARG A 150 24.82 10.80 -14.47
CA ARG A 150 24.89 9.72 -15.46
C ARG A 150 26.29 9.72 -16.08
N ARG A 151 26.97 8.58 -16.07
CA ARG A 151 28.24 8.42 -16.80
C ARG A 151 27.94 8.09 -18.26
N SER A 152 28.43 8.92 -19.18
CA SER A 152 28.47 8.62 -20.61
C SER A 152 29.92 8.46 -21.08
N THR A 153 30.10 8.15 -22.37
CA THR A 153 31.42 8.10 -23.02
C THR A 153 32.08 9.46 -23.19
N GLU A 154 31.30 10.55 -23.09
CA GLU A 154 31.78 11.93 -23.26
C GLU A 154 31.90 12.70 -21.94
N GLY A 155 31.37 12.16 -20.83
CA GLY A 155 31.58 12.72 -19.49
C GLY A 155 30.46 12.38 -18.50
N ASN A 156 30.26 13.31 -17.56
CA ASN A 156 29.15 13.26 -16.60
C ASN A 156 27.96 14.08 -17.14
N GLU A 157 26.86 13.39 -17.44
CA GLU A 157 25.62 13.96 -17.93
C GLU A 157 24.54 14.05 -16.83
N LEU A 158 23.54 14.90 -17.07
CA LEU A 158 22.32 14.92 -16.26
C LEU A 158 21.38 13.78 -16.67
N TRP A 159 20.59 13.29 -15.72
CA TRP A 159 19.47 12.42 -16.03
C TRP A 159 18.34 13.23 -16.70
N ASP A 160 17.50 12.60 -17.52
CA ASP A 160 16.45 13.32 -18.25
C ASP A 160 15.44 14.01 -17.31
N ALA A 161 15.15 13.39 -16.15
CA ALA A 161 14.29 13.99 -15.12
C ALA A 161 14.92 15.23 -14.46
N ASP A 162 16.24 15.18 -14.21
CA ASP A 162 17.03 16.30 -13.68
C ASP A 162 17.12 17.45 -14.70
N ARG A 163 17.32 17.11 -15.98
CA ARG A 163 17.28 18.04 -17.12
C ARG A 163 15.92 18.70 -17.27
N MET A 164 14.83 17.95 -17.08
CA MET A 164 13.46 18.47 -17.09
C MET A 164 13.24 19.46 -15.95
N GLN A 165 13.59 19.09 -14.71
CA GLN A 165 13.38 19.95 -13.54
C GLN A 165 14.17 21.27 -13.64
N LEU A 166 15.48 21.17 -13.91
CA LEU A 166 16.35 22.33 -14.00
C LEU A 166 16.05 23.19 -15.24
N GLY A 167 15.70 22.56 -16.36
CA GLY A 167 15.26 23.24 -17.57
C GLY A 167 13.96 24.03 -17.36
N LEU A 168 12.98 23.45 -16.67
CA LEU A 168 11.74 24.15 -16.32
C LEU A 168 12.01 25.38 -15.45
N GLN A 169 12.93 25.26 -14.47
CA GLN A 169 13.35 26.38 -13.62
C GLN A 169 13.98 27.53 -14.44
N ILE A 170 14.84 27.22 -15.41
CA ILE A 170 15.42 28.21 -16.34
C ILE A 170 14.32 28.93 -17.15
N LEU A 171 13.37 28.18 -17.73
CA LEU A 171 12.28 28.78 -18.51
C LEU A 171 11.35 29.65 -17.65
N ILE A 172 11.05 29.24 -16.41
CA ILE A 172 10.25 30.05 -15.47
C ILE A 172 10.98 31.35 -15.10
N LEU A 173 12.30 31.31 -14.88
CA LEU A 173 13.10 32.52 -14.64
C LEU A 173 13.08 33.48 -15.85
N ARG A 174 13.24 32.94 -17.07
CA ARG A 174 13.13 33.72 -18.32
C ARG A 174 11.75 34.35 -18.49
N ASP A 175 10.67 33.59 -18.25
CA ASP A 175 9.28 34.08 -18.34
C ASP A 175 8.98 35.16 -17.28
N ASN A 176 9.61 35.08 -16.10
CA ASN A 176 9.55 36.12 -15.07
C ASN A 176 10.49 37.32 -15.36
N GLY A 177 11.20 37.34 -16.49
CA GLY A 177 12.02 38.48 -16.95
C GLY A 177 13.48 38.47 -16.47
N TYR A 178 13.96 37.39 -15.85
CA TYR A 178 15.37 37.24 -15.46
C TYR A 178 16.23 36.69 -16.61
N ALA A 179 17.46 37.19 -16.74
CA ALA A 179 18.45 36.62 -17.66
C ALA A 179 19.00 35.30 -17.08
N CYS A 180 18.60 34.18 -17.67
CA CYS A 180 18.95 32.83 -17.22
C CYS A 180 19.17 31.92 -18.43
N ASP A 181 20.41 31.50 -18.68
CA ASP A 181 20.80 30.65 -19.81
C ASP A 181 21.46 29.33 -19.38
N GLU A 182 21.86 29.22 -18.11
CA GLU A 182 22.36 28.00 -17.50
C GLU A 182 21.73 27.76 -16.12
N GLY A 183 21.66 26.48 -15.75
CA GLY A 183 21.34 26.01 -14.40
C GLY A 183 22.38 24.99 -13.94
N VAL A 184 22.42 24.69 -12.64
CA VAL A 184 23.39 23.72 -12.09
C VAL A 184 22.70 22.71 -11.16
N ILE A 185 23.10 21.45 -11.26
CA ILE A 185 22.80 20.44 -10.23
C ILE A 185 24.07 20.09 -9.47
N TYR A 186 23.97 20.12 -8.14
CA TYR A 186 25.01 19.66 -7.21
C TYR A 186 24.68 18.25 -6.72
N TYR A 187 25.46 17.26 -7.16
CA TYR A 187 25.36 15.88 -6.70
C TYR A 187 26.17 15.70 -5.42
N ARG A 188 25.51 15.48 -4.28
CA ARG A 188 26.17 15.36 -2.96
C ARG A 188 27.06 14.12 -2.85
N ALA A 189 26.66 12.97 -3.41
CA ALA A 189 27.45 11.74 -3.31
C ALA A 189 28.80 11.83 -4.04
N THR A 190 28.88 12.55 -5.16
CA THR A 190 30.13 12.75 -5.90
C THR A 190 30.76 14.13 -5.70
N LYS A 191 30.10 15.04 -4.97
CA LYS A 191 30.46 16.45 -4.76
C LYS A 191 30.67 17.25 -6.08
N GLN A 192 29.96 16.87 -7.15
CA GLN A 192 30.13 17.45 -8.48
C GLN A 192 29.00 18.42 -8.84
N ARG A 193 29.37 19.56 -9.46
CA ARG A 193 28.44 20.48 -10.14
C ARG A 193 28.37 20.10 -11.61
N VAL A 194 27.20 19.74 -12.11
CA VAL A 194 26.93 19.49 -13.54
C VAL A 194 26.00 20.60 -14.03
N ARG A 195 26.36 21.24 -15.16
CA ARG A 195 25.62 22.37 -15.71
C ARG A 195 24.68 21.93 -16.83
N LEU A 196 23.53 22.59 -16.93
CA LEU A 196 22.63 22.54 -18.08
C LEU A 196 22.68 23.89 -18.78
N ILE A 197 23.13 23.92 -20.04
CA ILE A 197 23.03 25.11 -20.90
C ILE A 197 21.74 25.00 -21.70
N MET A 198 20.90 26.03 -21.69
CA MET A 198 19.59 26.02 -22.32
C MET A 198 19.68 26.33 -23.83
N THR A 199 19.57 25.30 -24.67
CA THR A 199 19.47 25.43 -26.14
C THR A 199 18.02 25.37 -26.63
N PRO A 200 17.71 25.87 -27.85
CA PRO A 200 16.36 25.77 -28.44
C PRO A 200 15.83 24.34 -28.55
N GLU A 201 16.70 23.35 -28.70
CA GLU A 201 16.37 21.93 -28.73
C GLU A 201 15.90 21.44 -27.35
N ILE A 202 16.55 21.90 -26.27
CA ILE A 202 16.14 21.59 -24.90
C ILE A 202 14.80 22.26 -24.60
N GLU A 203 14.63 23.52 -24.98
CA GLU A 203 13.37 24.26 -24.76
C GLU A 203 12.20 23.58 -25.50
N ARG A 204 12.36 23.22 -26.78
CA ARG A 204 11.34 22.46 -27.53
C ARG A 204 11.03 21.11 -26.87
N TRP A 205 12.04 20.40 -26.38
CA TRP A 205 11.85 19.12 -25.68
C TRP A 205 11.08 19.28 -24.36
N ILE A 206 11.39 20.30 -23.55
CA ILE A 206 10.66 20.61 -22.31
C ILE A 206 9.19 20.93 -22.62
N VAL A 207 8.94 21.81 -23.59
CA VAL A 207 7.56 22.20 -23.98
C VAL A 207 6.77 20.98 -24.46
N GLY A 208 7.35 20.14 -25.32
CA GLY A 208 6.72 18.88 -25.74
C GLY A 208 6.43 17.94 -24.58
N LYS A 209 7.31 17.84 -23.58
CA LYS A 209 7.05 17.03 -22.37
C LYS A 209 5.98 17.61 -21.45
N ILE A 210 5.76 18.93 -21.44
CA ILE A 210 4.60 19.54 -20.76
C ILE A 210 3.31 19.15 -21.48
N GLU A 211 3.29 19.19 -22.81
CA GLU A 211 2.12 18.82 -23.62
C GLU A 211 1.78 17.33 -23.50
N GLU A 212 2.77 16.44 -23.58
CA GLU A 212 2.59 14.99 -23.36
C GLU A 212 2.04 14.69 -21.94
N ALA A 213 2.59 15.34 -20.90
CA ALA A 213 2.13 15.14 -19.53
C ALA A 213 0.69 15.64 -19.32
N ARG A 214 0.30 16.74 -19.97
CA ARG A 214 -1.09 17.24 -19.99
C ARG A 214 -2.04 16.28 -20.70
N ALA A 215 -1.65 15.80 -21.88
CA ALA A 215 -2.43 14.82 -22.62
C ALA A 215 -2.64 13.54 -21.78
N LEU A 216 -1.60 13.07 -21.09
CA LEU A 216 -1.70 11.93 -20.18
C LEU A 216 -2.64 12.19 -18.99
N THR A 217 -2.66 13.42 -18.45
CA THR A 217 -3.56 13.78 -17.32
C THR A 217 -5.05 13.71 -17.72
N LEU A 218 -5.35 13.83 -19.01
CA LEU A 218 -6.69 13.71 -19.58
C LEU A 218 -6.99 12.32 -20.16
N SER A 219 -6.00 11.41 -20.16
CA SER A 219 -6.14 10.04 -20.66
C SER A 219 -6.95 9.18 -19.69
N PRO A 220 -7.96 8.42 -20.15
CA PRO A 220 -8.58 7.36 -19.35
C PRO A 220 -7.70 6.09 -19.29
N GLU A 221 -6.68 5.98 -20.15
CA GLU A 221 -5.77 4.84 -20.25
C GLU A 221 -4.49 5.08 -19.45
N ILE A 222 -4.18 4.14 -18.55
CA ILE A 222 -2.95 4.13 -17.76
C ILE A 222 -1.75 3.66 -18.61
N PRO A 223 -0.58 4.35 -18.58
CA PRO A 223 0.57 3.94 -19.36
C PRO A 223 1.07 2.54 -18.97
N PRO A 224 1.63 1.75 -19.91
CA PRO A 224 2.20 0.46 -19.57
C PRO A 224 3.37 0.60 -18.57
N PRO A 225 3.59 -0.38 -17.68
CA PRO A 225 4.75 -0.41 -16.80
C PRO A 225 6.07 -0.46 -17.61
N LEU A 226 7.21 -0.07 -17.02
CA LEU A 226 8.50 -0.13 -17.71
C LEU A 226 8.97 -1.59 -17.93
N VAL A 227 9.69 -1.87 -19.03
CA VAL A 227 10.30 -3.19 -19.30
C VAL A 227 11.56 -3.34 -18.46
N ASN A 228 11.64 -4.33 -17.56
CA ASN A 228 12.84 -4.76 -16.80
C ASN A 228 13.71 -3.61 -16.24
N SER A 229 13.12 -2.44 -15.97
CA SER A 229 13.88 -1.23 -15.73
C SER A 229 14.51 -1.25 -14.33
N PRO A 230 15.78 -0.81 -14.16
CA PRO A 230 16.37 -0.62 -12.84
C PRO A 230 15.65 0.46 -12.02
N LYS A 231 14.93 1.39 -12.69
CA LYS A 231 14.07 2.40 -12.06
C LYS A 231 13.04 1.77 -11.11
N CYS A 232 12.48 0.62 -11.47
CA CYS A 232 11.44 -0.05 -10.68
C CYS A 232 11.95 -0.56 -9.32
N VAL A 233 13.25 -0.75 -9.12
CA VAL A 233 13.83 -1.32 -7.88
C VAL A 233 13.80 -0.34 -6.71
N ARG A 234 13.77 0.97 -6.98
CA ARG A 234 13.69 2.04 -5.97
C ARG A 234 12.44 2.91 -6.12
N CYS A 235 11.46 2.42 -6.88
CA CYS A 235 10.19 3.10 -7.06
C CYS A 235 9.29 2.76 -5.85
N SER A 236 8.90 3.75 -5.04
CA SER A 236 8.01 3.54 -3.89
C SER A 236 6.65 2.97 -4.32
N LEU A 237 6.19 3.32 -5.53
CA LEU A 237 4.98 2.78 -6.15
C LEU A 237 5.17 1.42 -6.82
N ALA A 238 6.33 0.75 -6.75
CA ALA A 238 6.50 -0.60 -7.30
C ALA A 238 5.50 -1.64 -6.73
N PRO A 239 5.16 -1.65 -5.41
CA PRO A 239 4.16 -2.57 -4.84
C PRO A 239 2.72 -2.28 -5.27
N VAL A 240 2.43 -1.08 -5.81
CA VAL A 240 1.15 -0.70 -6.41
C VAL A 240 1.13 -1.04 -7.90
N CYS A 241 2.23 -0.69 -8.58
CA CYS A 241 2.41 -0.81 -10.02
C CYS A 241 2.51 -2.27 -10.48
N LEU A 242 3.16 -3.13 -9.68
CA LEU A 242 3.42 -4.55 -9.98
C LEU A 242 3.96 -4.75 -11.41
N PRO A 243 5.06 -4.07 -11.79
CA PRO A 243 5.41 -3.90 -13.20
C PRO A 243 5.75 -5.22 -13.90
N ASP A 244 6.35 -6.15 -13.19
CA ASP A 244 6.78 -7.44 -13.74
C ASP A 244 5.60 -8.44 -13.76
N GLU A 245 4.77 -8.48 -12.70
CA GLU A 245 3.56 -9.30 -12.65
C GLU A 245 2.51 -8.87 -13.68
N THR A 246 2.30 -7.56 -13.85
CA THR A 246 1.37 -7.01 -14.84
C THR A 246 1.80 -7.37 -16.26
N ARG A 247 3.11 -7.33 -16.54
CA ARG A 247 3.67 -7.76 -17.83
C ARG A 247 3.56 -9.27 -18.05
N MET A 248 3.81 -10.06 -17.00
CA MET A 248 3.71 -11.52 -17.06
C MET A 248 2.26 -12.00 -17.33
N LEU A 249 1.26 -11.23 -16.90
CA LEU A 249 -0.16 -11.53 -17.09
C LEU A 249 -0.82 -10.77 -18.25
N GLY A 250 -0.14 -9.78 -18.84
CA GLY A 250 -0.71 -8.90 -19.88
C GLY A 250 -0.87 -9.57 -21.25
N HIS A 251 -1.54 -8.86 -22.17
CA HIS A 251 -1.95 -9.35 -23.50
C HIS A 251 -0.81 -9.90 -24.37
N ASP A 252 0.40 -9.32 -24.31
CA ASP A 252 1.55 -9.75 -25.13
C ASP A 252 2.32 -10.97 -24.57
N SER A 253 1.82 -11.60 -23.50
CA SER A 253 2.56 -12.64 -22.77
C SER A 253 2.34 -14.03 -23.37
N ALA A 254 3.41 -14.84 -23.44
CA ALA A 254 3.36 -16.27 -23.78
C ALA A 254 2.64 -17.15 -22.71
N TRP A 255 1.86 -16.52 -21.82
CA TRP A 255 1.03 -17.15 -20.79
C TRP A 255 -0.20 -17.84 -21.38
N GLU A 256 -0.82 -17.29 -22.44
CA GLU A 256 -1.97 -17.90 -23.12
C GLU A 256 -1.66 -19.34 -23.56
N SER A 257 -0.48 -19.57 -24.14
CA SER A 257 0.00 -20.89 -24.59
C SER A 257 0.12 -21.93 -23.45
N LYS A 258 0.16 -21.51 -22.18
CA LYS A 258 0.18 -22.43 -21.02
C LYS A 258 -1.21 -22.75 -20.47
N ARG A 259 -2.26 -21.99 -20.79
CA ARG A 259 -3.64 -22.28 -20.34
C ARG A 259 -4.14 -23.64 -20.83
N GLY A 260 -3.80 -24.01 -22.07
CA GLY A 260 -4.14 -25.33 -22.63
C GLY A 260 -3.41 -26.52 -22.00
N ALA A 261 -2.35 -26.27 -21.21
CA ALA A 261 -1.50 -27.28 -20.59
C ALA A 261 -1.53 -27.24 -19.04
N ALA A 262 -2.64 -26.72 -18.47
CA ALA A 262 -2.96 -26.87 -17.04
C ALA A 262 -3.68 -28.20 -16.71
N THR A 263 -3.76 -29.10 -17.69
CA THR A 263 -3.75 -30.57 -17.49
C THR A 263 -2.51 -31.00 -16.70
N GLU A 264 -2.61 -32.14 -16.02
CA GLU A 264 -1.68 -32.49 -14.92
C GLU A 264 -0.20 -32.54 -15.37
N PRO A 265 0.75 -32.00 -14.58
CA PRO A 265 2.13 -31.84 -15.01
C PRO A 265 2.90 -33.17 -14.95
N SER A 266 2.82 -33.95 -16.03
CA SER A 266 3.77 -35.04 -16.27
C SER A 266 5.14 -34.47 -16.66
N GLY A 267 6.13 -34.65 -15.78
CA GLY A 267 7.55 -34.75 -16.13
C GLY A 267 8.21 -33.62 -16.94
N SER A 268 9.00 -32.79 -16.25
CA SER A 268 10.29 -32.27 -16.75
C SER A 268 10.33 -31.69 -18.19
N THR A 269 10.00 -30.40 -18.34
CA THR A 269 10.65 -29.56 -19.37
C THR A 269 10.67 -28.08 -18.95
N ARG A 270 11.82 -27.58 -18.51
CA ARG A 270 12.03 -26.15 -18.27
C ARG A 270 12.22 -25.42 -19.60
N SER A 271 11.15 -24.82 -20.12
CA SER A 271 11.25 -23.86 -21.23
C SER A 271 11.86 -22.55 -20.75
N THR A 272 12.90 -22.08 -21.45
CA THR A 272 13.79 -20.96 -21.08
C THR A 272 13.29 -19.59 -21.55
N ALA A 273 11.98 -19.31 -21.44
CA ALA A 273 11.35 -18.11 -22.03
C ALA A 273 10.32 -17.40 -21.13
N ASN A 274 10.42 -17.54 -19.80
CA ASN A 274 9.81 -16.60 -18.85
C ASN A 274 10.62 -16.65 -17.55
N GLU A 275 11.47 -15.65 -17.35
CA GLU A 275 12.17 -15.44 -16.08
C GLU A 275 11.14 -15.03 -15.02
N ALA A 276 11.25 -15.54 -13.80
CA ALA A 276 10.30 -15.20 -12.74
C ALA A 276 10.34 -13.68 -12.46
N PRO A 277 9.20 -13.01 -12.21
CA PRO A 277 9.17 -11.57 -11.97
C PRO A 277 10.13 -11.19 -10.85
N ARG A 278 10.85 -10.08 -11.02
CA ARG A 278 11.83 -9.65 -10.01
C ARG A 278 11.07 -9.33 -8.73
N ARG A 279 11.61 -9.76 -7.59
CA ARG A 279 11.00 -9.47 -6.30
C ARG A 279 11.26 -8.00 -5.90
N LEU A 280 10.40 -7.11 -6.41
CA LEU A 280 10.40 -5.67 -6.12
C LEU A 280 9.64 -5.30 -4.83
N ILE A 281 9.06 -6.29 -4.15
CA ILE A 281 8.22 -6.14 -2.96
C ILE A 281 8.83 -6.91 -1.80
N ALA A 282 8.73 -6.39 -0.57
CA ALA A 282 9.13 -7.12 0.63
C ALA A 282 8.36 -8.44 0.76
N THR A 283 9.04 -9.51 1.23
CA THR A 283 8.42 -10.84 1.41
C THR A 283 7.43 -10.90 2.55
N ARG A 284 7.58 -9.98 3.51
CA ARG A 284 6.79 -9.83 4.72
C ARG A 284 6.51 -8.36 4.93
N ASP A 285 5.39 -8.12 5.59
CA ASP A 285 5.18 -6.94 6.39
C ASP A 285 5.80 -7.18 7.78
N GLU A 286 6.39 -6.17 8.41
CA GLU A 286 6.89 -6.28 9.79
C GLU A 286 5.83 -5.84 10.82
N GLU A 287 4.82 -5.10 10.35
CA GLU A 287 3.67 -4.67 11.14
C GLU A 287 2.80 -5.84 11.62
N ARG A 288 2.12 -5.64 12.75
CA ARG A 288 1.33 -6.66 13.45
C ARG A 288 -0.11 -6.21 13.68
N ALA A 289 -0.98 -7.17 13.95
CA ALA A 289 -2.38 -6.91 14.26
C ALA A 289 -2.56 -6.78 15.79
N LEU A 290 -3.12 -5.67 16.26
CA LEU A 290 -3.39 -5.45 17.68
C LEU A 290 -4.79 -5.94 18.07
N TYR A 291 -4.89 -7.13 18.63
CA TYR A 291 -6.16 -7.74 19.07
C TYR A 291 -6.48 -7.42 20.53
N LEU A 292 -7.58 -6.70 20.78
CA LEU A 292 -8.06 -6.35 22.12
C LEU A 292 -9.43 -6.99 22.39
N ASN A 293 -9.45 -7.99 23.28
CA ASN A 293 -10.62 -8.81 23.56
C ASN A 293 -11.00 -8.93 25.05
N THR A 294 -10.16 -8.46 25.98
CA THR A 294 -10.56 -8.33 27.38
C THR A 294 -11.57 -7.20 27.52
N GLN A 295 -12.70 -7.49 28.17
CA GLN A 295 -13.80 -6.53 28.30
C GLN A 295 -13.44 -5.43 29.31
N GLY A 296 -13.85 -4.19 29.04
CA GLY A 296 -13.56 -3.02 29.89
C GLY A 296 -12.22 -2.30 29.61
N TYR A 297 -11.33 -2.87 28.80
CA TYR A 297 -10.07 -2.23 28.41
C TYR A 297 -10.30 -0.86 27.75
N ARG A 298 -9.38 0.08 28.01
CA ARG A 298 -9.38 1.45 27.47
C ARG A 298 -8.10 1.73 26.68
N VAL A 299 -8.26 2.18 25.43
CA VAL A 299 -7.15 2.53 24.53
C VAL A 299 -6.97 4.05 24.45
N GLY A 300 -5.85 4.52 24.99
CA GLY A 300 -5.40 5.91 24.92
C GLY A 300 -4.32 6.15 23.87
N LEU A 301 -3.85 7.39 23.78
CA LEU A 301 -2.73 7.81 22.94
C LEU A 301 -1.65 8.51 23.79
N LYS A 302 -0.40 8.13 23.57
CA LYS A 302 0.82 8.89 23.87
C LYS A 302 1.54 9.19 22.54
N PRO A 303 2.54 10.10 22.49
CA PRO A 303 3.33 10.32 21.28
C PRO A 303 3.82 8.99 20.67
N GLU A 304 3.47 8.75 19.41
CA GLU A 304 3.80 7.56 18.62
C GLU A 304 3.32 6.19 19.19
N ARG A 305 2.48 6.17 20.23
CA ARG A 305 2.13 4.95 20.98
C ARG A 305 0.67 4.87 21.41
N LEU A 306 0.05 3.72 21.18
CA LEU A 306 -1.19 3.34 21.84
C LEU A 306 -0.89 2.83 23.25
N ILE A 307 -1.67 3.29 24.23
CA ILE A 307 -1.61 2.79 25.61
C ILE A 307 -2.89 2.02 25.93
N ILE A 308 -2.76 0.88 26.60
CA ILE A 308 -3.90 0.01 26.94
C ILE A 308 -4.01 -0.07 28.45
N HIS A 309 -5.15 0.35 29.01
CA HIS A 309 -5.43 0.31 30.44
C HIS A 309 -6.55 -0.67 30.78
N ASP A 310 -6.45 -1.27 31.97
CA ASP A 310 -7.54 -1.97 32.65
C ASP A 310 -7.84 -1.24 33.97
N GLY A 311 -8.99 -0.57 34.02
CA GLY A 311 -9.29 0.41 35.07
C GLY A 311 -8.30 1.58 35.05
N GLU A 312 -7.46 1.66 36.09
CA GLU A 312 -6.35 2.62 36.22
C GLU A 312 -4.99 2.00 35.85
N SER A 313 -4.88 0.67 35.89
CA SER A 313 -3.63 -0.05 35.62
C SER A 313 -3.25 -0.01 34.15
N LEU A 314 -1.99 0.32 33.85
CA LEU A 314 -1.42 0.17 32.51
C LEU A 314 -1.16 -1.32 32.25
N VAL A 315 -1.66 -1.84 31.14
CA VAL A 315 -1.51 -3.23 30.70
C VAL A 315 -0.37 -3.38 29.70
N ASP A 316 -0.30 -2.49 28.70
CA ASP A 316 0.67 -2.56 27.61
C ASP A 316 0.82 -1.20 26.87
N GLU A 317 1.94 -0.99 26.19
CA GLU A 317 2.21 0.16 25.31
C GLU A 317 2.75 -0.29 23.95
N VAL A 318 2.03 0.02 22.87
CA VAL A 318 2.33 -0.46 21.51
C VAL A 318 2.69 0.73 20.61
N ARG A 319 3.82 0.67 19.90
CA ARG A 319 4.23 1.72 18.94
C ARG A 319 3.36 1.66 17.68
N LEU A 320 2.93 2.82 17.18
CA LEU A 320 2.07 2.90 15.99
C LEU A 320 2.75 2.30 14.74
N ILE A 321 4.05 2.53 14.57
CA ILE A 321 4.86 1.98 13.45
C ILE A 321 4.93 0.43 13.41
N ASP A 322 4.55 -0.26 14.50
CA ASP A 322 4.49 -1.72 14.53
C ASP A 322 3.06 -2.26 14.28
N VAL A 323 2.06 -1.41 14.02
CA VAL A 323 0.62 -1.76 14.04
C VAL A 323 -0.05 -1.59 12.67
N SER A 324 -0.30 -2.72 12.01
CA SER A 324 -1.03 -2.77 10.73
C SER A 324 -2.52 -2.46 10.85
N HIS A 325 -3.12 -2.78 12.00
CA HIS A 325 -4.53 -2.48 12.33
C HIS A 325 -4.84 -2.82 13.79
N VAL A 326 -5.90 -2.21 14.32
CA VAL A 326 -6.43 -2.48 15.66
C VAL A 326 -7.76 -3.24 15.53
N ALA A 327 -7.95 -4.31 16.30
CA ALA A 327 -9.17 -5.13 16.30
C ALA A 327 -9.79 -5.18 17.70
N LEU A 328 -10.93 -4.50 17.87
CA LEU A 328 -11.62 -4.33 19.15
C LEU A 328 -12.82 -5.30 19.26
N PHE A 329 -12.90 -6.07 20.34
CA PHE A 329 -13.97 -7.07 20.56
C PHE A 329 -14.83 -6.73 21.77
N GLY A 330 -16.14 -6.61 21.56
CA GLY A 330 -17.11 -6.38 22.63
C GLY A 330 -17.13 -4.92 23.09
N ASN A 331 -16.95 -4.67 24.39
CA ASN A 331 -17.08 -3.35 25.02
C ASN A 331 -15.75 -2.61 25.26
N VAL A 332 -14.67 -2.98 24.56
CA VAL A 332 -13.38 -2.25 24.60
C VAL A 332 -13.59 -0.81 24.14
N GLN A 333 -13.07 0.13 24.92
CA GLN A 333 -13.17 1.56 24.66
C GLN A 333 -11.90 2.07 23.96
N ILE A 334 -12.05 2.99 23.01
CA ILE A 334 -10.94 3.71 22.39
C ILE A 334 -11.20 5.22 22.47
N SER A 335 -10.18 5.98 22.84
CA SER A 335 -10.24 7.44 22.93
C SER A 335 -10.33 8.08 21.54
N THR A 336 -11.01 9.23 21.44
CA THR A 336 -11.11 9.98 20.17
C THR A 336 -9.75 10.47 19.68
N GLN A 337 -8.81 10.71 20.58
CA GLN A 337 -7.41 11.06 20.28
C GLN A 337 -6.71 9.90 19.56
N ALA A 338 -6.82 8.68 20.08
CA ALA A 338 -6.27 7.49 19.42
C ALA A 338 -6.95 7.23 18.06
N VAL A 339 -8.27 7.40 17.95
CA VAL A 339 -8.99 7.27 16.66
C VAL A 339 -8.50 8.29 15.63
N ARG A 340 -8.27 9.55 16.03
CA ARG A 340 -7.76 10.60 15.13
C ARG A 340 -6.38 10.21 14.59
N GLU A 341 -5.45 9.89 15.47
CA GLU A 341 -4.08 9.50 15.09
C GLU A 341 -4.08 8.29 14.17
N LEU A 342 -4.84 7.24 14.50
CA LEU A 342 -4.96 6.04 13.67
C LEU A 342 -5.56 6.36 12.28
N CYS A 343 -6.47 7.33 12.17
CA CYS A 343 -6.98 7.81 10.89
C CYS A 343 -5.98 8.67 10.12
N GLU A 344 -5.14 9.45 10.80
CA GLU A 344 -4.07 10.27 10.19
C GLU A 344 -2.94 9.38 9.65
N GLN A 345 -2.58 8.31 10.37
CA GLN A 345 -1.59 7.29 9.98
C GLN A 345 -2.18 6.20 9.04
N GLU A 346 -3.43 6.32 8.60
CA GLU A 346 -4.21 5.31 7.84
C GLU A 346 -4.37 3.91 8.46
N ILE A 347 -3.96 3.69 9.72
CA ILE A 347 -4.11 2.43 10.47
C ILE A 347 -5.60 2.17 10.79
N PRO A 348 -6.25 1.12 10.23
CA PRO A 348 -7.68 0.92 10.42
C PRO A 348 -8.03 0.29 11.77
N VAL A 349 -9.20 0.67 12.31
CA VAL A 349 -9.79 0.09 13.53
C VAL A 349 -11.00 -0.77 13.14
N ALA A 350 -10.90 -2.08 13.36
CA ALA A 350 -11.95 -3.05 13.08
C ALA A 350 -12.74 -3.41 14.35
N TYR A 351 -14.07 -3.38 14.25
CA TYR A 351 -14.98 -3.60 15.37
C TYR A 351 -15.70 -4.94 15.26
N PHE A 352 -15.60 -5.71 16.35
CA PHE A 352 -16.16 -7.04 16.49
C PHE A 352 -17.09 -7.11 17.71
N SER A 353 -18.18 -7.84 17.59
CA SER A 353 -19.05 -8.15 18.73
C SER A 353 -18.36 -9.12 19.69
N LEU A 354 -18.91 -9.28 20.91
CA LEU A 354 -18.45 -10.31 21.85
C LEU A 354 -18.52 -11.74 21.26
N GLY A 355 -19.39 -11.99 20.27
CA GLY A 355 -19.48 -13.25 19.53
C GLY A 355 -18.55 -13.36 18.32
N GLY A 356 -17.63 -12.42 18.12
CA GLY A 356 -16.67 -12.43 17.00
C GLY A 356 -17.24 -12.00 15.65
N TRP A 357 -18.50 -11.55 15.58
CA TRP A 357 -19.08 -10.97 14.36
C TRP A 357 -18.46 -9.59 14.07
N PHE A 358 -17.77 -9.45 12.94
CA PHE A 358 -17.27 -8.19 12.38
C PHE A 358 -18.44 -7.30 11.93
N TYR A 359 -18.53 -6.07 12.41
CA TYR A 359 -19.68 -5.18 12.14
C TYR A 359 -19.33 -3.74 11.73
N GLY A 360 -18.06 -3.32 11.83
CA GLY A 360 -17.68 -1.95 11.51
C GLY A 360 -16.18 -1.76 11.32
N LEU A 361 -15.82 -0.67 10.66
CA LEU A 361 -14.45 -0.25 10.42
C LEU A 361 -14.37 1.28 10.52
N THR A 362 -13.36 1.80 11.22
CA THR A 362 -12.95 3.21 11.17
C THR A 362 -11.61 3.29 10.47
N ARG A 363 -11.42 4.29 9.60
CA ARG A 363 -10.20 4.47 8.80
C ARG A 363 -10.05 5.92 8.35
N GLY A 364 -8.84 6.29 7.96
CA GLY A 364 -8.53 7.57 7.30
C GLY A 364 -9.14 7.70 5.90
N HIS A 365 -9.13 8.94 5.38
CA HIS A 365 -9.60 9.30 4.04
C HIS A 365 -8.46 9.42 3.01
N GLY A 366 -7.25 8.88 3.28
CA GLY A 366 -6.06 9.10 2.47
C GLY A 366 -6.11 8.48 1.07
N LEU A 367 -6.89 7.42 0.88
CA LEU A 367 -7.04 6.74 -0.42
C LEU A 367 -7.93 7.49 -1.40
N LYS A 368 -7.31 7.93 -2.49
CA LYS A 368 -7.89 8.80 -3.53
C LYS A 368 -8.24 8.11 -4.85
N ASN A 369 -8.05 6.78 -4.96
CA ASN A 369 -8.29 6.06 -6.22
C ASN A 369 -9.81 5.92 -6.54
N VAL A 370 -10.38 6.98 -7.10
CA VAL A 370 -11.75 7.04 -7.60
C VAL A 370 -11.90 6.25 -8.91
N HIS A 371 -10.85 6.18 -9.73
CA HIS A 371 -10.88 5.52 -11.05
C HIS A 371 -11.19 4.02 -10.95
N THR A 372 -10.51 3.30 -10.04
CA THR A 372 -10.77 1.88 -9.78
C THR A 372 -12.20 1.66 -9.27
N ARG A 373 -12.74 2.58 -8.46
CA ARG A 373 -14.13 2.49 -7.96
C ARG A 373 -15.17 2.74 -9.05
N ILE A 374 -14.92 3.66 -9.98
CA ILE A 374 -15.77 3.87 -11.16
C ILE A 374 -15.81 2.61 -12.02
N GLN A 375 -14.65 2.00 -12.29
CA GLN A 375 -14.58 0.75 -13.06
C GLN A 375 -15.23 -0.43 -12.32
N GLN A 376 -15.05 -0.52 -10.99
CA GLN A 376 -15.74 -1.50 -10.15
C GLN A 376 -17.27 -1.40 -10.29
N PHE A 377 -17.84 -0.20 -10.14
CA PHE A 377 -19.29 0.01 -10.25
C PHE A 377 -19.80 -0.28 -11.67
N THR A 378 -19.02 0.09 -12.69
CA THR A 378 -19.35 -0.19 -14.10
C THR A 378 -19.36 -1.69 -14.39
N ALA A 379 -18.36 -2.43 -13.90
CA ALA A 379 -18.28 -3.88 -14.07
C ALA A 379 -19.31 -4.64 -13.22
N ALA A 380 -19.62 -4.17 -12.01
CA ALA A 380 -20.67 -4.73 -11.15
C ALA A 380 -22.09 -4.54 -11.75
N GLY A 381 -22.28 -3.51 -12.58
CA GLY A 381 -23.49 -3.34 -13.40
C GLY A 381 -23.57 -4.25 -14.63
N ASN A 382 -22.53 -5.04 -14.95
CA ASN A 382 -22.46 -5.91 -16.11
C ASN A 382 -22.51 -7.39 -15.70
N PRO A 383 -23.63 -8.12 -15.91
CA PRO A 383 -23.77 -9.52 -15.51
C PRO A 383 -22.75 -10.47 -16.14
N VAL A 384 -22.25 -10.17 -17.35
CA VAL A 384 -21.25 -11.00 -18.04
C VAL A 384 -19.90 -10.89 -17.34
N ARG A 385 -19.43 -9.67 -17.06
CA ARG A 385 -18.18 -9.44 -16.31
C ARG A 385 -18.27 -9.98 -14.88
N CYS A 386 -19.43 -9.84 -14.23
CA CYS A 386 -19.68 -10.42 -12.91
C CYS A 386 -19.54 -11.96 -12.92
N LEU A 387 -20.15 -12.61 -13.91
CA LEU A 387 -20.07 -14.07 -14.07
C LEU A 387 -18.65 -14.54 -14.38
N GLU A 388 -17.93 -13.87 -15.29
CA GLU A 388 -16.54 -14.16 -15.66
C GLU A 388 -15.61 -14.23 -14.44
N VAL A 389 -15.59 -13.18 -13.61
CA VAL A 389 -14.72 -13.14 -12.42
C VAL A 389 -15.22 -14.10 -11.33
N ALA A 390 -16.54 -14.25 -11.16
CA ALA A 390 -17.13 -15.17 -10.20
C ALA A 390 -16.79 -16.63 -10.50
N GLN A 391 -16.86 -17.05 -11.78
CA GLN A 391 -16.46 -18.39 -12.22
C GLN A 391 -15.00 -18.68 -11.86
N SER A 392 -14.09 -17.72 -12.12
CA SER A 392 -12.68 -17.85 -11.76
C SER A 392 -12.48 -18.04 -10.25
N ILE A 393 -13.09 -17.18 -9.43
CA ILE A 393 -13.02 -17.24 -7.95
C ILE A 393 -13.56 -18.57 -7.42
N VAL A 394 -14.76 -18.99 -7.85
CA VAL A 394 -15.41 -20.23 -7.40
C VAL A 394 -14.61 -21.46 -7.84
N ARG A 395 -14.10 -21.48 -9.09
CA ARG A 395 -13.19 -22.55 -9.55
C ARG A 395 -11.95 -22.64 -8.67
N ALA A 396 -11.32 -21.51 -8.33
CA ALA A 396 -10.14 -21.48 -7.48
C ALA A 396 -10.41 -22.05 -6.08
N LYS A 397 -11.52 -21.62 -5.45
CA LYS A 397 -11.98 -22.17 -4.17
C LYS A 397 -12.14 -23.69 -4.21
N ILE A 398 -12.85 -24.23 -5.20
CA ILE A 398 -13.12 -25.67 -5.30
C ILE A 398 -11.81 -26.46 -5.53
N ARG A 399 -10.88 -25.91 -6.33
CA ARG A 399 -9.53 -26.47 -6.49
C ARG A 399 -8.75 -26.45 -5.17
N ASN A 400 -8.82 -25.36 -4.40
CA ASN A 400 -8.16 -25.24 -3.10
C ASN A 400 -8.76 -26.22 -2.06
N HIS A 401 -10.08 -26.38 -1.97
CA HIS A 401 -10.73 -27.44 -1.18
C HIS A 401 -10.21 -28.83 -1.54
N ARG A 402 -10.14 -29.15 -2.85
CA ARG A 402 -9.65 -30.44 -3.34
C ARG A 402 -8.18 -30.68 -2.97
N THR A 403 -7.30 -29.70 -3.20
CA THR A 403 -5.88 -29.79 -2.82
C THR A 403 -5.72 -29.95 -1.31
N MET A 404 -6.57 -29.30 -0.51
CA MET A 404 -6.55 -29.40 0.95
C MET A 404 -6.93 -30.81 1.44
N LEU A 405 -8.00 -31.41 0.90
CA LEU A 405 -8.34 -32.81 1.18
C LEU A 405 -7.20 -33.76 0.76
N MET A 406 -6.67 -33.63 -0.46
CA MET A 406 -5.60 -34.50 -0.95
C MET A 406 -4.29 -34.44 -0.13
N ARG A 407 -4.07 -33.37 0.64
CA ARG A 407 -2.82 -33.15 1.40
C ARG A 407 -2.91 -33.42 2.88
N LEU A 408 -4.05 -33.12 3.48
CA LEU A 408 -4.19 -33.06 4.94
C LEU A 408 -5.12 -34.15 5.49
N HIS A 409 -5.97 -34.74 4.65
CA HIS A 409 -6.92 -35.76 5.08
C HIS A 409 -6.22 -37.11 5.24
N THR A 410 -6.50 -37.82 6.33
CA THR A 410 -5.84 -39.10 6.65
C THR A 410 -6.02 -40.15 5.55
N GLU A 411 -7.25 -40.34 5.06
CA GLU A 411 -7.55 -41.19 3.91
C GLU A 411 -8.55 -40.49 2.97
N ALA A 412 -8.06 -39.68 2.03
CA ALA A 412 -8.91 -38.81 1.21
C ALA A 412 -9.84 -39.61 0.25
N PRO A 413 -11.19 -39.56 0.38
CA PRO A 413 -12.07 -40.42 -0.41
C PRO A 413 -12.04 -40.07 -1.91
N THR A 414 -11.59 -41.01 -2.75
CA THR A 414 -11.48 -40.84 -4.20
C THR A 414 -12.75 -40.28 -4.86
N PRO A 415 -13.98 -40.73 -4.55
CA PRO A 415 -15.20 -40.17 -5.14
C PRO A 415 -15.37 -38.66 -4.87
N THR A 416 -15.00 -38.19 -3.67
CA THR A 416 -15.04 -36.77 -3.31
C THR A 416 -13.98 -35.97 -4.09
N ILE A 417 -12.76 -36.51 -4.20
CA ILE A 417 -11.65 -35.86 -4.92
C ILE A 417 -11.93 -35.78 -6.44
N VAL A 418 -12.60 -36.78 -7.01
CA VAL A 418 -13.05 -36.78 -8.40
C VAL A 418 -14.23 -35.82 -8.59
N GLY A 419 -15.27 -35.88 -7.75
CA GLY A 419 -16.42 -34.99 -7.83
C GLY A 419 -16.04 -33.50 -7.73
N LEU A 420 -15.12 -33.13 -6.83
CA LEU A 420 -14.59 -31.76 -6.77
C LEU A 420 -13.80 -31.36 -8.03
N LYS A 421 -13.09 -32.30 -8.69
CA LYS A 421 -12.40 -32.05 -9.97
C LYS A 421 -13.40 -31.79 -11.09
N GLU A 422 -14.46 -32.59 -11.17
CA GLU A 422 -15.52 -32.47 -12.17
C GLU A 422 -16.34 -31.19 -12.02
N ILE A 423 -16.74 -30.82 -10.80
CA ILE A 423 -17.44 -29.55 -10.55
C ILE A 423 -16.52 -28.37 -10.93
N ALA A 424 -15.25 -28.37 -10.51
CA ALA A 424 -14.31 -27.28 -10.83
C ALA A 424 -14.04 -27.12 -12.35
N ALA A 425 -14.14 -28.20 -13.13
CA ALA A 425 -14.09 -28.12 -14.58
C ALA A 425 -15.32 -27.39 -15.13
N ARG A 426 -16.52 -27.87 -14.76
CA ARG A 426 -17.84 -27.38 -15.23
C ARG A 426 -18.19 -25.95 -14.81
N VAL A 427 -17.48 -25.36 -13.85
CA VAL A 427 -17.73 -23.97 -13.41
C VAL A 427 -17.69 -22.93 -14.55
N SER A 428 -16.87 -23.10 -15.59
CA SER A 428 -16.89 -22.18 -16.75
C SER A 428 -18.15 -22.28 -17.61
N ASP A 429 -18.86 -23.41 -17.55
CA ASP A 429 -20.05 -23.64 -18.37
C ASP A 429 -21.32 -23.03 -17.74
N ALA A 430 -21.23 -22.60 -16.47
CA ALA A 430 -22.34 -22.04 -15.71
C ALA A 430 -22.81 -20.70 -16.32
N ARG A 431 -24.11 -20.61 -16.66
CA ARG A 431 -24.68 -19.50 -17.45
C ARG A 431 -25.18 -18.32 -16.62
N GLY A 432 -25.05 -18.38 -15.30
CA GLY A 432 -25.48 -17.33 -14.38
C GLY A 432 -25.04 -17.60 -12.94
N LEU A 433 -25.15 -16.56 -12.10
CA LEU A 433 -24.68 -16.61 -10.71
C LEU A 433 -25.44 -17.63 -9.85
N ASP A 434 -26.73 -17.88 -10.13
CA ASP A 434 -27.53 -18.88 -9.37
C ASP A 434 -27.08 -20.32 -9.64
N GLU A 435 -26.73 -20.66 -10.88
CA GLU A 435 -26.16 -21.96 -11.24
C GLU A 435 -24.78 -22.13 -10.59
N LEU A 436 -23.96 -21.08 -10.65
CA LEU A 436 -22.64 -21.05 -10.03
C LEU A 436 -22.70 -21.21 -8.50
N LEU A 437 -23.67 -20.58 -7.85
CA LEU A 437 -23.95 -20.73 -6.41
C LEU A 437 -24.39 -22.16 -6.07
N GLY A 438 -25.17 -22.81 -6.95
CA GLY A 438 -25.52 -24.22 -6.84
C GLY A 438 -24.28 -25.13 -6.90
N MET A 439 -23.37 -24.88 -7.85
CA MET A 439 -22.10 -25.61 -7.97
C MET A 439 -21.18 -25.39 -6.76
N GLU A 440 -21.05 -24.14 -6.28
CA GLU A 440 -20.29 -23.79 -5.08
C GLU A 440 -20.84 -24.50 -3.84
N GLY A 441 -22.16 -24.45 -3.63
CA GLY A 441 -22.83 -25.09 -2.51
C GLY A 441 -22.67 -26.61 -2.52
N ALA A 442 -22.78 -27.26 -3.68
CA ALA A 442 -22.56 -28.69 -3.84
C ALA A 442 -21.11 -29.09 -3.52
N ALA A 443 -20.12 -28.35 -4.05
CA ALA A 443 -18.71 -28.60 -3.76
C ALA A 443 -18.35 -28.33 -2.29
N ALA A 444 -18.93 -27.29 -1.68
CA ALA A 444 -18.76 -27.02 -0.25
C ALA A 444 -19.39 -28.13 0.62
N ALA A 445 -20.55 -28.67 0.24
CA ALA A 445 -21.16 -29.79 0.95
C ALA A 445 -20.29 -31.05 0.91
N LEU A 446 -19.77 -31.42 -0.27
CA LEU A 446 -18.82 -32.53 -0.45
C LEU A 446 -17.55 -32.35 0.38
N TYR A 447 -16.99 -31.13 0.40
CA TYR A 447 -15.81 -30.81 1.20
C TYR A 447 -16.08 -30.92 2.71
N PHE A 448 -17.13 -30.27 3.22
CA PHE A 448 -17.43 -30.27 4.66
C PHE A 448 -17.86 -31.63 5.19
N GLN A 449 -18.42 -32.52 4.36
CA GLN A 449 -18.70 -33.90 4.73
C GLN A 449 -17.43 -34.68 5.11
N GLN A 450 -16.29 -34.34 4.51
CA GLN A 450 -14.99 -34.99 4.76
C GLN A 450 -14.09 -34.17 5.71
N PHE A 451 -14.58 -33.06 6.29
CA PHE A 451 -13.74 -32.18 7.11
C PHE A 451 -13.28 -32.84 8.42
N ALA A 452 -14.03 -33.80 8.96
CA ALA A 452 -13.62 -34.55 10.15
C ALA A 452 -12.30 -35.31 9.95
N GLY A 453 -12.07 -35.90 8.77
CA GLY A 453 -10.82 -36.63 8.47
C GLY A 453 -9.60 -35.74 8.23
N LEU A 454 -9.74 -34.41 8.37
CA LEU A 454 -8.65 -33.44 8.42
C LEU A 454 -8.17 -33.16 9.87
N ILE A 455 -8.96 -33.59 10.86
CA ILE A 455 -8.68 -33.41 12.30
C ILE A 455 -7.99 -34.67 12.82
N LYS A 456 -6.85 -34.51 13.49
CA LYS A 456 -5.94 -35.60 13.87
C LYS A 456 -5.93 -35.96 15.36
N VAL A 457 -6.65 -35.22 16.19
CA VAL A 457 -6.62 -35.32 17.66
C VAL A 457 -7.48 -36.49 18.19
N GLY A 458 -7.46 -37.62 17.49
CA GLY A 458 -8.22 -38.83 17.83
C GLY A 458 -7.39 -40.11 17.88
N GLY A 459 -6.07 -40.01 17.68
CA GLY A 459 -5.11 -41.08 17.94
C GLY A 459 -4.25 -40.69 19.14
N ASP A 460 -4.15 -41.63 20.08
CA ASP A 460 -3.17 -41.74 21.15
C ASP A 460 -3.10 -40.55 22.15
N GLU A 461 -3.74 -40.74 23.31
CA GLU A 461 -3.63 -39.87 24.49
C GLU A 461 -2.37 -40.16 25.33
N GLU A 462 -1.58 -41.17 24.92
CA GLU A 462 -0.31 -41.57 25.54
C GLU A 462 0.86 -41.08 24.66
N ASP A 463 1.92 -40.57 25.30
CA ASP A 463 3.17 -40.07 24.70
C ASP A 463 3.08 -38.82 23.78
N ASP A 464 3.12 -37.62 24.38
CA ASP A 464 3.76 -36.43 23.79
C ASP A 464 4.00 -35.33 24.85
N GLU A 465 5.12 -35.41 25.58
CA GLU A 465 5.62 -34.29 26.39
C GLU A 465 6.24 -33.21 25.48
N ILE A 466 5.57 -32.05 25.34
CA ILE A 466 6.07 -30.94 24.53
C ILE A 466 6.61 -29.81 25.43
N PRO A 467 7.91 -29.46 25.36
CA PRO A 467 8.47 -28.36 26.14
C PRO A 467 7.95 -26.99 25.69
N GLY A 468 7.57 -26.13 26.64
CA GLY A 468 7.40 -24.68 26.39
C GLY A 468 6.02 -24.08 26.64
N LEU A 469 5.04 -24.82 27.17
CA LEU A 469 3.88 -24.20 27.83
C LEU A 469 4.20 -23.94 29.31
N GLU A 470 3.91 -22.73 29.79
CA GLU A 470 3.88 -22.46 31.24
C GLU A 470 2.79 -23.32 31.89
N SER A 471 3.10 -23.93 33.03
CA SER A 471 2.19 -24.84 33.71
C SER A 471 0.98 -24.09 34.28
N VAL A 472 -0.22 -24.57 33.91
CA VAL A 472 -1.48 -24.07 34.47
C VAL A 472 -1.53 -24.40 35.97
N PRO A 473 -1.87 -23.47 36.87
CA PRO A 473 -1.90 -23.73 38.31
C PRO A 473 -2.82 -24.90 38.70
N GLU A 474 -2.41 -25.71 39.67
CA GLU A 474 -3.11 -26.94 40.09
C GLU A 474 -4.59 -26.75 40.48
N ALA A 475 -4.99 -25.53 40.86
CA ALA A 475 -6.38 -25.18 41.15
C ALA A 475 -7.30 -25.31 39.93
N ASP A 476 -6.82 -24.98 38.73
CA ASP A 476 -7.61 -25.08 37.49
C ASP A 476 -7.62 -26.51 36.92
N ALA A 477 -6.59 -27.32 37.19
CA ALA A 477 -6.51 -28.72 36.74
C ALA A 477 -7.75 -29.55 37.17
N ARG A 478 -8.31 -29.26 38.35
CA ARG A 478 -9.55 -29.90 38.86
C ARG A 478 -10.85 -29.40 38.20
N ARG A 479 -10.82 -28.26 37.50
CA ARG A 479 -11.91 -27.79 36.63
C ARG A 479 -11.78 -28.31 35.20
N HIS A 480 -10.54 -28.46 34.69
CA HIS A 480 -10.27 -28.97 33.34
C HIS A 480 -10.89 -30.35 33.09
N THR A 481 -10.87 -31.27 34.06
CA THR A 481 -11.42 -32.63 33.93
C THR A 481 -12.96 -32.70 33.80
N ALA A 482 -13.69 -31.66 34.22
CA ALA A 482 -15.13 -31.55 34.02
C ALA A 482 -15.47 -30.93 32.66
N ALA A 483 -14.78 -29.86 32.27
CA ALA A 483 -14.99 -29.17 30.99
C ALA A 483 -14.57 -30.02 29.78
N ALA A 484 -13.52 -30.83 29.92
CA ALA A 484 -13.06 -31.74 28.87
C ALA A 484 -14.11 -32.80 28.45
N LYS A 485 -15.13 -33.07 29.29
CA LYS A 485 -16.21 -34.03 28.98
C LYS A 485 -17.39 -33.43 28.20
N GLU A 486 -17.48 -32.11 28.03
CA GLU A 486 -18.64 -31.48 27.39
C GLU A 486 -18.47 -31.21 25.88
N PHE A 487 -17.22 -31.12 25.41
CA PHE A 487 -16.90 -30.73 24.04
C PHE A 487 -15.92 -31.68 23.37
N THR A 488 -16.26 -32.14 22.18
CA THR A 488 -15.37 -32.84 21.26
C THR A 488 -15.17 -32.03 19.98
N PHE A 489 -14.18 -32.39 19.17
CA PHE A 489 -13.96 -31.80 17.84
C PHE A 489 -14.72 -32.53 16.71
N ASP A 490 -15.73 -33.34 17.07
CA ASP A 490 -16.53 -34.12 16.11
C ASP A 490 -17.33 -33.21 15.17
N PHE A 491 -16.88 -33.12 13.92
CA PHE A 491 -17.49 -32.25 12.93
C PHE A 491 -18.33 -33.01 11.92
N THR A 492 -19.66 -32.86 12.00
CA THR A 492 -20.60 -33.53 11.10
C THR A 492 -21.08 -32.64 9.94
N ARG A 493 -21.29 -31.34 10.18
CA ARG A 493 -21.72 -30.37 9.15
C ARG A 493 -21.48 -28.93 9.56
N ARG A 494 -21.29 -28.05 8.57
CA ARG A 494 -21.17 -26.60 8.80
C ARG A 494 -22.51 -25.99 9.26
N ARG A 495 -22.61 -25.55 10.53
CA ARG A 495 -23.70 -24.71 11.05
C ARG A 495 -23.18 -23.30 11.37
N ARG A 496 -23.76 -22.28 10.73
CA ARG A 496 -23.24 -20.90 10.78
C ARG A 496 -23.82 -20.05 11.93
N ARG A 497 -25.12 -20.16 12.24
CA ARG A 497 -25.82 -19.27 13.18
C ARG A 497 -26.96 -19.99 13.93
N PRO A 498 -26.86 -20.19 15.26
CA PRO A 498 -25.62 -20.14 16.04
C PRO A 498 -24.64 -21.27 15.63
N PRO A 499 -23.34 -21.14 15.90
CA PRO A 499 -22.41 -22.27 15.93
C PRO A 499 -22.81 -23.24 17.05
N THR A 500 -22.91 -24.54 16.75
CA THR A 500 -23.42 -25.57 17.68
C THR A 500 -22.33 -26.42 18.34
N ASP A 501 -21.08 -26.22 17.94
CA ASP A 501 -19.94 -27.08 18.25
C ASP A 501 -18.62 -26.28 18.12
N PRO A 502 -17.53 -26.74 18.75
CA PRO A 502 -16.23 -26.05 18.76
C PRO A 502 -15.69 -25.70 17.37
N VAL A 503 -15.77 -26.64 16.42
CA VAL A 503 -15.23 -26.47 15.06
C VAL A 503 -16.04 -25.43 14.28
N ASN A 504 -17.37 -25.45 14.37
CA ASN A 504 -18.20 -24.40 13.79
C ASN A 504 -17.96 -23.03 14.45
N ALA A 505 -17.63 -22.96 15.73
CA ALA A 505 -17.29 -21.70 16.40
C ALA A 505 -15.96 -21.14 15.86
N LEU A 506 -14.92 -21.97 15.80
CA LEU A 506 -13.61 -21.65 15.21
C LEU A 506 -13.72 -21.19 13.74
N LEU A 507 -14.42 -21.95 12.89
CA LEU A 507 -14.66 -21.59 11.48
C LEU A 507 -15.48 -20.30 11.31
N SER A 508 -16.33 -19.95 12.27
CA SER A 508 -17.12 -18.71 12.19
C SER A 508 -16.31 -17.49 12.63
N LEU A 509 -15.41 -17.65 13.60
CA LEU A 509 -14.45 -16.63 13.98
C LEU A 509 -13.40 -16.41 12.87
N SER A 510 -12.83 -17.48 12.31
CA SER A 510 -11.80 -17.38 11.26
C SER A 510 -12.30 -16.73 9.98
N TYR A 511 -13.54 -17.03 9.54
CA TYR A 511 -14.16 -16.30 8.42
C TYR A 511 -14.48 -14.83 8.76
N SER A 512 -14.74 -14.50 10.02
CA SER A 512 -14.97 -13.10 10.42
C SER A 512 -13.67 -12.29 10.45
N LEU A 513 -12.56 -12.90 10.88
CA LEU A 513 -11.22 -12.34 10.77
C LEU A 513 -10.79 -12.17 9.30
N LEU A 514 -10.97 -13.21 8.47
CA LEU A 514 -10.60 -13.17 7.06
C LEU A 514 -11.45 -12.18 6.26
N ALA A 515 -12.75 -12.07 6.56
CA ALA A 515 -13.60 -11.01 5.99
C ALA A 515 -13.08 -9.61 6.36
N LYS A 516 -12.57 -9.40 7.59
CA LYS A 516 -11.90 -8.15 7.99
C LYS A 516 -10.62 -7.92 7.19
N ASP A 517 -9.75 -8.91 7.04
CA ASP A 517 -8.48 -8.75 6.29
C ASP A 517 -8.75 -8.47 4.80
N CYS A 518 -9.70 -9.17 4.17
CA CYS A 518 -10.14 -8.88 2.79
C CYS A 518 -10.84 -7.51 2.67
N THR A 519 -11.57 -7.05 3.70
CA THR A 519 -12.18 -5.72 3.70
C THR A 519 -11.11 -4.62 3.77
N ILE A 520 -10.10 -4.78 4.64
CA ILE A 520 -8.97 -3.86 4.74
C ILE A 520 -8.17 -3.84 3.43
N ALA A 521 -7.87 -5.00 2.84
CA ALA A 521 -7.14 -5.10 1.58
C ALA A 521 -7.90 -4.49 0.39
N ALA A 522 -9.20 -4.78 0.25
CA ALA A 522 -10.05 -4.16 -0.78
C ALA A 522 -10.06 -2.62 -0.62
N PHE A 523 -10.23 -2.16 0.63
CA PHE A 523 -10.13 -0.73 0.95
C PHE A 523 -8.77 -0.16 0.57
N ALA A 524 -7.65 -0.79 0.93
CA ALA A 524 -6.27 -0.36 0.68
C ALA A 524 -5.93 -0.18 -0.82
N VAL A 525 -6.63 -0.91 -1.70
CA VAL A 525 -6.49 -0.78 -3.16
C VAL A 525 -7.38 0.34 -3.74
N GLY A 526 -8.42 0.77 -3.02
CA GLY A 526 -9.32 1.86 -3.40
C GLY A 526 -10.77 1.45 -3.65
N PHE A 527 -11.07 0.15 -3.64
CA PHE A 527 -12.42 -0.38 -3.85
C PHE A 527 -13.43 0.11 -2.80
N ASP A 528 -14.70 0.01 -3.16
CA ASP A 528 -15.79 -0.08 -2.19
C ASP A 528 -16.01 -1.57 -1.81
N PRO A 529 -15.73 -2.01 -0.56
CA PRO A 529 -15.87 -3.41 -0.20
C PRO A 529 -17.31 -3.94 -0.24
N TYR A 530 -18.33 -3.09 -0.33
CA TYR A 530 -19.74 -3.49 -0.34
C TYR A 530 -20.28 -3.84 -1.74
N VAL A 531 -19.54 -3.53 -2.82
CA VAL A 531 -19.94 -3.85 -4.20
C VAL A 531 -19.12 -5.03 -4.73
N GLY A 532 -19.65 -6.24 -4.51
CA GLY A 532 -19.10 -7.48 -5.05
C GLY A 532 -19.58 -7.79 -6.48
N PHE A 533 -18.99 -8.82 -7.07
CA PHE A 533 -19.30 -9.38 -8.38
C PHE A 533 -20.04 -10.73 -8.28
N TYR A 534 -19.77 -11.52 -7.23
CA TYR A 534 -20.40 -12.82 -6.99
C TYR A 534 -21.45 -12.75 -5.87
N HIS A 535 -21.07 -12.29 -4.68
CA HIS A 535 -22.01 -12.11 -3.58
C HIS A 535 -22.93 -10.91 -3.84
N GLN A 536 -24.23 -11.18 -3.86
CA GLN A 536 -25.25 -10.14 -3.99
C GLN A 536 -25.16 -9.11 -2.84
N PRO A 537 -25.22 -7.79 -3.13
CA PRO A 537 -25.24 -6.75 -2.12
C PRO A 537 -26.35 -6.98 -1.10
N ARG A 538 -26.01 -6.95 0.19
CA ARG A 538 -26.97 -6.98 1.30
C ARG A 538 -26.54 -5.96 2.35
N HIS A 539 -27.52 -5.27 2.93
CA HIS A 539 -27.30 -4.26 3.98
C HIS A 539 -26.28 -4.73 5.03
N GLY A 540 -25.21 -3.95 5.21
CA GLY A 540 -24.16 -4.21 6.20
C GLY A 540 -23.25 -5.42 5.92
N ARG A 541 -23.12 -5.89 4.68
CA ARG A 541 -22.17 -6.95 4.30
C ARG A 541 -21.19 -6.50 3.21
N PRO A 542 -19.87 -6.57 3.44
CA PRO A 542 -18.87 -6.19 2.44
C PRO A 542 -18.76 -7.29 1.37
N ALA A 543 -19.62 -7.24 0.35
CA ALA A 543 -19.75 -8.29 -0.66
C ALA A 543 -18.45 -8.58 -1.43
N LEU A 544 -17.67 -7.55 -1.81
CA LEU A 544 -16.38 -7.75 -2.49
C LEU A 544 -15.37 -8.46 -1.58
N ALA A 545 -15.36 -8.13 -0.28
CA ALA A 545 -14.51 -8.81 0.68
C ALA A 545 -14.93 -10.28 0.88
N LEU A 546 -16.22 -10.61 0.73
CA LEU A 546 -16.70 -11.99 0.72
C LEU A 546 -16.26 -12.74 -0.55
N ASP A 547 -16.25 -12.08 -1.72
CA ASP A 547 -15.77 -12.62 -3.00
C ASP A 547 -14.28 -12.95 -2.93
N LEU A 548 -13.44 -11.96 -2.62
CA LEU A 548 -11.99 -12.13 -2.45
C LEU A 548 -11.67 -13.22 -1.42
N MET A 549 -12.43 -13.29 -0.32
CA MET A 549 -12.25 -14.30 0.71
C MET A 549 -12.44 -15.74 0.19
N GLU A 550 -13.25 -15.99 -0.85
CA GLU A 550 -13.53 -17.37 -1.30
C GLU A 550 -12.27 -18.14 -1.73
N GLU A 551 -11.28 -17.47 -2.32
CA GLU A 551 -9.98 -18.05 -2.66
C GLU A 551 -9.19 -18.48 -1.42
N PHE A 552 -9.31 -17.71 -0.34
CA PHE A 552 -8.52 -17.82 0.88
C PHE A 552 -9.22 -18.60 2.01
N ARG A 553 -10.51 -18.94 1.92
CA ARG A 553 -11.18 -19.74 2.96
C ARG A 553 -10.46 -21.07 3.25
N PRO A 554 -10.05 -21.87 2.25
CA PRO A 554 -9.34 -23.11 2.52
C PRO A 554 -7.89 -22.83 2.97
N LEU A 555 -7.26 -21.87 2.29
CA LEU A 555 -5.84 -21.58 2.41
C LEU A 555 -5.46 -20.89 3.73
N VAL A 556 -6.34 -20.05 4.27
CA VAL A 556 -6.09 -19.27 5.49
C VAL A 556 -7.05 -19.70 6.60
N ALA A 557 -8.36 -19.52 6.42
CA ALA A 557 -9.32 -19.64 7.51
C ALA A 557 -9.50 -21.09 8.02
N GLU A 558 -9.71 -22.05 7.12
CA GLU A 558 -9.84 -23.47 7.46
C GLU A 558 -8.48 -24.06 7.85
N SER A 559 -7.40 -23.69 7.13
CA SER A 559 -6.04 -24.08 7.49
C SER A 559 -5.64 -23.64 8.90
N ALA A 560 -5.98 -22.41 9.32
CA ALA A 560 -5.71 -21.93 10.68
C ALA A 560 -6.53 -22.70 11.75
N VAL A 561 -7.77 -23.08 11.45
CA VAL A 561 -8.58 -23.93 12.34
C VAL A 561 -7.96 -25.31 12.49
N LEU A 562 -7.56 -25.96 11.40
CA LEU A 562 -6.89 -27.26 11.46
C LEU A 562 -5.54 -27.18 12.21
N THR A 563 -4.71 -26.17 11.93
CA THR A 563 -3.45 -25.97 12.66
C THR A 563 -3.70 -25.79 14.16
N ALA A 564 -4.68 -24.96 14.54
CA ALA A 564 -4.98 -24.70 15.94
C ALA A 564 -5.46 -25.95 16.70
N ILE A 565 -6.26 -26.80 16.06
CA ILE A 565 -6.75 -28.06 16.66
C ILE A 565 -5.64 -29.12 16.66
N ASN A 566 -5.06 -29.42 15.49
CA ASN A 566 -4.12 -30.54 15.32
C ASN A 566 -2.82 -30.35 16.10
N ASN A 567 -2.38 -29.11 16.31
CA ASN A 567 -1.21 -28.79 17.14
C ASN A 567 -1.56 -28.53 18.62
N ARG A 568 -2.76 -28.94 19.06
CA ARG A 568 -3.29 -28.80 20.44
C ARG A 568 -3.26 -27.35 21.01
N MET A 569 -3.11 -26.32 20.16
CA MET A 569 -3.19 -24.90 20.56
C MET A 569 -4.59 -24.51 21.06
N ILE A 570 -5.61 -25.21 20.57
CA ILE A 570 -7.00 -25.12 21.03
C ILE A 570 -7.47 -26.48 21.51
N THR A 571 -7.96 -26.52 22.74
CA THR A 571 -8.46 -27.71 23.44
C THR A 571 -9.95 -27.55 23.80
N PRO A 572 -10.67 -28.63 24.16
CA PRO A 572 -12.06 -28.57 24.61
C PRO A 572 -12.34 -27.54 25.72
N SER A 573 -11.40 -27.34 26.65
CA SER A 573 -11.51 -26.37 27.75
C SER A 573 -11.51 -24.90 27.30
N HIS A 574 -11.17 -24.61 26.03
CA HIS A 574 -11.21 -23.25 25.49
C HIS A 574 -12.61 -22.79 25.05
N PHE A 575 -13.64 -23.63 25.19
CA PHE A 575 -15.02 -23.35 24.77
C PHE A 575 -15.98 -23.20 25.95
N VAL A 576 -17.05 -22.43 25.72
CA VAL A 576 -18.16 -22.23 26.64
C VAL A 576 -19.49 -22.33 25.89
N ARG A 577 -20.50 -22.94 26.51
CA ARG A 577 -21.85 -23.02 25.96
C ARG A 577 -22.73 -21.91 26.51
N ALA A 578 -23.50 -21.26 25.63
CA ALA A 578 -24.52 -20.28 25.97
C ALA A 578 -25.84 -20.70 25.26
N GLY A 579 -26.70 -21.40 25.98
CA GLY A 579 -27.87 -22.06 25.40
C GLY A 579 -27.46 -23.11 24.36
N ASN A 580 -27.90 -22.94 23.10
CA ASN A 580 -27.51 -23.81 21.98
C ASN A 580 -26.27 -23.29 21.20
N ALA A 581 -25.66 -22.17 21.63
CA ALA A 581 -24.49 -21.59 20.97
C ALA A 581 -23.20 -21.98 21.67
N VAL A 582 -22.19 -22.40 20.91
CA VAL A 582 -20.82 -22.62 21.40
C VAL A 582 -19.95 -21.42 21.04
N ASN A 583 -19.23 -20.88 22.01
CA ASN A 583 -18.34 -19.73 21.87
C ASN A 583 -16.95 -20.06 22.43
N LEU A 584 -15.91 -19.37 21.94
CA LEU A 584 -14.59 -19.41 22.57
C LEU A 584 -14.57 -18.53 23.83
N SER A 585 -13.93 -19.04 24.89
CA SER A 585 -13.50 -18.28 26.06
C SER A 585 -12.47 -17.19 25.68
N PRO A 586 -12.22 -16.18 26.54
CA PRO A 586 -11.22 -15.15 26.26
C PRO A 586 -9.81 -15.71 26.01
N ILE A 587 -9.39 -16.71 26.78
CA ILE A 587 -8.11 -17.43 26.63
C ILE A 587 -8.08 -18.17 25.28
N GLY A 588 -9.16 -18.91 24.97
CA GLY A 588 -9.31 -19.61 23.70
C GLY A 588 -9.19 -18.68 22.48
N ARG A 589 -9.78 -17.47 22.55
CA ARG A 589 -9.66 -16.48 21.47
C ARG A 589 -8.22 -15.98 21.32
N LYS A 590 -7.53 -15.68 22.41
CA LYS A 590 -6.12 -15.25 22.37
C LYS A 590 -5.23 -16.31 21.70
N ALA A 591 -5.39 -17.58 22.08
CA ALA A 591 -4.70 -18.70 21.45
C ALA A 591 -5.08 -18.85 19.95
N PHE A 592 -6.35 -18.64 19.59
CA PHE A 592 -6.78 -18.72 18.20
C PHE A 592 -6.29 -17.55 17.34
N PHE A 593 -6.24 -16.33 17.87
CA PHE A 593 -5.65 -15.17 17.18
C PHE A 593 -4.17 -15.41 16.87
N HIS A 594 -3.42 -16.02 17.79
CA HIS A 594 -2.03 -16.40 17.54
C HIS A 594 -1.92 -17.41 16.38
N ALA A 595 -2.74 -18.48 16.38
CA ALA A 595 -2.75 -19.45 15.28
C ALA A 595 -3.15 -18.82 13.92
N TYR A 596 -4.11 -17.90 13.92
CA TYR A 596 -4.54 -17.17 12.72
C TYR A 596 -3.45 -16.24 12.18
N GLU A 597 -2.80 -15.44 13.03
CA GLU A 597 -1.71 -14.55 12.61
C GLU A 597 -0.46 -15.33 12.18
N GLN A 598 -0.15 -16.46 12.83
CA GLN A 598 0.90 -17.37 12.38
C GLN A 598 0.61 -17.89 10.97
N ARG A 599 -0.67 -18.15 10.62
CA ARG A 599 -1.06 -18.52 9.26
C ARG A 599 -0.94 -17.34 8.29
N MET A 600 -1.44 -16.16 8.64
CA MET A 600 -1.34 -14.94 7.82
C MET A 600 0.10 -14.55 7.48
N ASN A 601 1.03 -14.75 8.42
CA ASN A 601 2.45 -14.44 8.28
C ASN A 601 3.30 -15.60 7.71
N SER A 602 2.69 -16.78 7.49
CA SER A 602 3.38 -17.90 6.87
C SER A 602 3.74 -17.59 5.42
N LEU A 603 5.00 -17.87 5.04
CA LEU A 603 5.53 -17.62 3.70
C LEU A 603 5.21 -18.79 2.77
N ILE A 604 4.63 -18.47 1.61
CA ILE A 604 4.41 -19.41 0.51
C ILE A 604 5.15 -18.95 -0.74
N THR A 605 5.47 -19.88 -1.64
CA THR A 605 5.89 -19.54 -3.00
C THR A 605 4.64 -19.24 -3.83
N HIS A 606 4.56 -18.06 -4.46
CA HIS A 606 3.40 -17.69 -5.26
C HIS A 606 3.28 -18.63 -6.49
N PRO A 607 2.11 -19.26 -6.74
CA PRO A 607 1.96 -20.32 -7.74
C PRO A 607 2.23 -19.88 -9.19
N ILE A 608 2.18 -18.57 -9.45
CA ILE A 608 2.38 -17.97 -10.79
C ILE A 608 3.71 -17.22 -10.84
N PHE A 609 4.07 -16.50 -9.77
CA PHE A 609 5.20 -15.55 -9.75
C PHE A 609 6.48 -16.13 -9.14
N ASP A 610 6.43 -17.34 -8.59
CA ASP A 610 7.55 -18.16 -8.06
C ASP A 610 8.43 -17.51 -6.97
N TYR A 611 8.07 -16.33 -6.47
CA TYR A 611 8.70 -15.70 -5.30
C TYR A 611 8.00 -16.05 -3.97
N LYS A 612 8.74 -15.94 -2.86
CA LYS A 612 8.19 -16.10 -1.49
C LYS A 612 7.44 -14.85 -1.03
N VAL A 613 6.25 -15.03 -0.45
CA VAL A 613 5.36 -13.96 0.01
C VAL A 613 4.43 -14.46 1.14
N SER A 614 4.03 -13.60 2.06
CA SER A 614 3.09 -13.94 3.14
C SER A 614 1.63 -13.96 2.67
N TYR A 615 0.75 -14.75 3.29
CA TYR A 615 -0.69 -14.73 2.96
C TYR A 615 -1.32 -13.34 3.10
N ARG A 616 -0.94 -12.56 4.13
CA ARG A 616 -1.36 -11.16 4.28
C ARG A 616 -1.09 -10.33 3.02
N ARG A 617 0.13 -10.45 2.47
CA ARG A 617 0.54 -9.74 1.24
C ARG A 617 -0.12 -10.33 -0.02
N VAL A 618 -0.40 -11.64 -0.07
CA VAL A 618 -1.12 -12.25 -1.20
C VAL A 618 -2.58 -11.77 -1.28
N ILE A 619 -3.25 -11.51 -0.16
CA ILE A 619 -4.63 -10.96 -0.16
C ILE A 619 -4.66 -9.55 -0.79
N GLU A 620 -3.71 -8.68 -0.44
CA GLU A 620 -3.57 -7.37 -1.09
C GLU A 620 -3.17 -7.50 -2.57
N LEU A 621 -2.23 -8.40 -2.89
CA LEU A 621 -1.81 -8.67 -4.26
C LEU A 621 -2.99 -9.11 -5.13
N GLN A 622 -3.86 -9.98 -4.64
CA GLN A 622 -5.06 -10.42 -5.36
C GLN A 622 -6.06 -9.28 -5.56
N ALA A 623 -6.27 -8.41 -4.57
CA ALA A 623 -7.06 -7.19 -4.76
C ALA A 623 -6.44 -6.26 -5.83
N ARG A 624 -5.11 -6.12 -5.88
CA ARG A 624 -4.43 -5.33 -6.93
C ARG A 624 -4.53 -5.97 -8.32
N LEU A 625 -4.48 -7.30 -8.42
CA LEU A 625 -4.70 -8.02 -9.69
C LEU A 625 -6.16 -7.87 -10.17
N LEU A 626 -7.13 -7.87 -9.26
CA LEU A 626 -8.53 -7.60 -9.58
C LEU A 626 -8.74 -6.17 -10.10
N ALA A 627 -8.08 -5.18 -9.49
CA ALA A 627 -8.10 -3.80 -10.00
C ALA A 627 -7.52 -3.71 -11.42
N LYS A 628 -6.42 -4.43 -11.69
CA LYS A 628 -5.77 -4.49 -13.02
C LYS A 628 -6.62 -5.12 -14.11
N TRP A 629 -7.45 -6.11 -13.78
CA TRP A 629 -8.44 -6.66 -14.73
C TRP A 629 -9.60 -5.67 -14.97
N LEU A 630 -9.99 -4.89 -13.96
CA LEU A 630 -11.02 -3.85 -14.11
C LEU A 630 -10.53 -2.66 -14.96
N THR A 631 -9.26 -2.25 -14.81
CA THR A 631 -8.62 -1.21 -15.62
C THR A 631 -8.15 -1.69 -16.99
N GLY A 632 -8.29 -2.98 -17.32
CA GLY A 632 -7.91 -3.55 -18.62
C GLY A 632 -6.40 -3.75 -18.82
N GLU A 633 -5.60 -3.68 -17.76
CA GLU A 633 -4.15 -3.92 -17.83
C GLU A 633 -3.79 -5.40 -17.98
N ILE A 634 -4.66 -6.29 -17.51
CA ILE A 634 -4.58 -7.73 -17.72
C ILE A 634 -5.90 -8.23 -18.32
N PRO A 635 -5.87 -9.15 -19.30
CA PRO A 635 -7.07 -9.66 -19.97
C PRO A 635 -8.04 -10.36 -19.03
N GLU A 636 -7.52 -11.08 -18.02
CA GLU A 636 -8.31 -11.92 -17.13
C GLU A 636 -7.78 -11.88 -15.70
N TYR A 637 -8.69 -11.93 -14.73
CA TYR A 637 -8.34 -12.11 -13.32
C TYR A 637 -7.83 -13.54 -13.06
N VAL A 638 -6.63 -13.68 -12.47
CA VAL A 638 -6.03 -14.98 -12.16
C VAL A 638 -5.98 -15.23 -10.64
N PRO A 639 -6.96 -15.98 -10.09
CA PRO A 639 -7.12 -16.16 -8.65
C PRO A 639 -6.04 -17.08 -8.03
N MET A 640 -5.85 -16.92 -6.73
CA MET A 640 -4.89 -17.66 -5.93
C MET A 640 -5.29 -19.13 -5.79
N THR A 641 -4.42 -20.03 -6.30
CA THR A 641 -4.57 -21.47 -6.10
C THR A 641 -3.29 -22.11 -5.60
N THR A 642 -3.38 -23.06 -4.66
CA THR A 642 -2.20 -23.84 -4.26
C THR A 642 -2.02 -25.05 -5.17
N ARG A 643 -0.84 -25.15 -5.78
CA ARG A 643 -0.28 -26.42 -6.26
C ARG A 643 -0.09 -27.36 -5.09
#